data_AF-A0A8H6I9K2-F1
#
_entry.id   AF-A0A8H6I9K2-F1
#
_cell.length_a   1.000
_cell.length_b   1.000
_cell.length_c   1.000
_cell.angle_alpha   90.00
_cell.angle_beta   90.00
_cell.angle_gamma   90.00
#
_symmetry.space_group_name_H-M   'P 1'
#
loop_
_entity.id
_entity.type
_entity.pdbx_description
1 polymer ?
#
loop_
_entity_poly.entity_id
_entity_poly.type
_entity_poly.pdbx_seq_one_letter_code
_entity_poly.pdbx_strand_id
1 'polypeptide(L)'
;MDTDFQVARDRMDVDQGGPQFFSGASHISARDITVQNAGRDMINHNIIVNPAPISGPEASVEEVTAWLKGANFRAIYRVSLEARMDNTGTWFIATVEFGEFVRQKGTVVWATGLPGSGKTILASISIEYLEDTFSGRTDVAILYAFLRYSEKPTLLQIIAGLLTQLVSCHNIAFSHLLPTYQRAKRHRDELSCSEAVKLLKSVLGLFSDTFIVIDGLDEVDDTTKGGLLNVLTTLHAHILLTCRPLEVFMRHHTPWALHILVQAQTRDIEVYIAGRIQESAKLAFILSEHPDIAERFAALVKKTSQGMFLLARLQMELVLERCTTIGSLLKALETLPSGINDMYRLTMDRIGSLSEEEVSLAHRAFLWILHAKKDLSPEDLQHALTFSYEAKEFVEDSSVTIPVLLSICCGLVTVEKKRDWDDTKVIRFIHYSTQEFMKDLAFSHLPDPHDLLAVTSVACVETHLEMLTAALKSAKSAGENWVSVSGVTQHLPLLRYAHKNWGHHAKICDDQRSLSPFIDSFLSQHHTYTLSDGARLSEVSSGLHCATMLDLTNLISSGTLPYSPTPGTKTPFHVAAEHGHTAALRALLGKYSGVHVKDEVGRTPLHHCVLEDSKWEPEVVLQLLSLSSSDTWRAFPTEVVDINGQDHYGWTAFFAACSSFSDFDIEDLNDSTEPAGMILRLFTSHPGIDVDLPDSNGNTPFSHACSFEEDGVAQFVISSLPNLKVDTRNKWGGTPFMHACDARLEIMVKWFLSRDPGGCYFPHQEDDDGNTALERIVDDSNPPEDQEMAGELEKIIRILSQDTSQVRVMWAENESLPIFQLWTSSDQRSPTVHVCLNDSHRRYEDGRTSLMLLANYPAAVKYLVSENENNPDFINAQDSDGRCALMYVCFGQDPEGAAFSIEILTSYPSVNIHLRDRDGMSALDYALYLKNIEALNILLDHSSWNPSEIRSAIITAAQKRDIDTEGLAYLLDTALVQHAFDELTVDAKADNFALEAALHLRADCEDILEELEWKIFWREEDGEEDEDNQEDQDGLEEYPGRRTPAAIRRDTIAAVNNPLTSIEQLESHFGQAEVKDAFIWDIDVRDPDTILLINCLAWRSDCSALFDDLFAPIKRCEG
;
A
#
# COMPACT_ATOMS: atom_id res chain seq x y z
N MET A 1 -27.33 22.03 3.61
CA MET A 1 -28.71 22.53 3.48
C MET A 1 -29.43 21.61 2.53
N ASP A 2 -30.57 21.13 2.99
CA ASP A 2 -31.48 20.18 2.35
C ASP A 2 -32.06 20.63 0.98
N THR A 3 -32.37 19.60 0.19
CA THR A 3 -33.52 19.37 -0.71
C THR A 3 -34.26 20.55 -1.38
N ASP A 4 -34.39 20.49 -2.71
CA ASP A 4 -35.67 20.20 -3.41
C ASP A 4 -35.64 20.70 -4.87
N PHE A 5 -36.08 19.85 -5.81
CA PHE A 5 -37.18 20.16 -6.75
C PHE A 5 -37.44 18.98 -7.69
N GLN A 6 -38.50 18.22 -7.40
CA GLN A 6 -39.32 17.54 -8.41
C GLN A 6 -40.33 18.52 -9.00
N VAL A 7 -40.74 18.30 -10.26
CA VAL A 7 -42.13 18.14 -10.74
C VAL A 7 -42.19 18.35 -12.26
N ALA A 8 -42.56 17.28 -12.99
CA ALA A 8 -43.58 17.30 -14.05
C ALA A 8 -43.79 15.89 -14.68
N ARG A 9 -44.84 15.21 -14.19
CA ARG A 9 -45.70 14.21 -14.86
C ARG A 9 -46.33 14.82 -16.14
N ASP A 10 -46.73 14.16 -17.23
CA ASP A 10 -47.56 12.95 -17.40
C ASP A 10 -47.83 12.64 -18.91
N ARG A 11 -48.25 11.38 -19.20
CA ARG A 11 -49.01 10.81 -20.37
C ARG A 11 -48.27 10.35 -21.65
N MET A 12 -48.24 9.04 -21.96
CA MET A 12 -49.33 8.21 -22.57
C MET A 12 -48.81 6.80 -22.94
N ASP A 13 -49.54 5.76 -22.54
CA ASP A 13 -49.41 4.35 -22.97
C ASP A 13 -49.78 4.13 -24.45
N VAL A 14 -49.01 3.30 -25.19
CA VAL A 14 -49.52 2.24 -26.09
C VAL A 14 -48.45 1.14 -26.25
N ASP A 15 -48.85 -0.07 -25.88
CA ASP A 15 -48.14 -1.34 -25.98
C ASP A 15 -48.23 -1.92 -27.43
N GLN A 16 -47.11 -2.18 -28.12
CA GLN A 16 -47.01 -3.10 -29.27
C GLN A 16 -45.60 -3.72 -29.36
N GLY A 17 -45.54 -5.05 -29.28
CA GLY A 17 -44.33 -5.86 -29.09
C GLY A 17 -43.26 -5.80 -30.19
N GLY A 18 -42.00 -5.75 -29.73
CA GLY A 18 -40.78 -6.01 -30.48
C GLY A 18 -39.83 -6.90 -29.65
N PRO A 19 -38.84 -7.56 -30.26
CA PRO A 19 -38.04 -8.59 -29.59
C PRO A 19 -37.26 -8.00 -28.42
N GLN A 20 -37.53 -8.50 -27.22
CA GLN A 20 -36.83 -8.13 -25.99
C GLN A 20 -35.37 -8.60 -26.06
N PHE A 21 -34.48 -7.73 -26.53
CA PHE A 21 -33.02 -7.99 -26.48
C PHE A 21 -32.40 -7.70 -25.11
N PHE A 22 -33.14 -7.08 -24.18
CA PHE A 22 -32.63 -6.65 -22.87
C PHE A 22 -33.66 -6.80 -21.72
N SER A 23 -34.48 -7.85 -21.69
CA SER A 23 -35.25 -8.13 -20.47
C SER A 23 -34.33 -8.72 -19.40
N GLY A 24 -34.09 -7.98 -18.31
CA GLY A 24 -33.34 -8.46 -17.14
C GLY A 24 -31.89 -7.98 -17.00
N ALA A 25 -31.41 -7.07 -17.85
CA ALA A 25 -30.08 -6.48 -17.69
C ALA A 25 -30.13 -5.18 -16.88
N SER A 26 -29.55 -5.18 -15.67
CA SER A 26 -29.18 -3.96 -14.95
C SER A 26 -27.69 -3.68 -15.21
N HIS A 27 -27.40 -2.45 -15.64
CA HIS A 27 -26.07 -1.90 -15.99
C HIS A 27 -25.47 -2.35 -17.33
N ILE A 28 -25.93 -1.71 -18.41
CA ILE A 28 -25.20 -1.65 -19.68
C ILE A 28 -24.69 -0.22 -19.87
N SER A 29 -23.36 -0.07 -19.95
CA SER A 29 -22.71 1.14 -20.42
C SER A 29 -22.13 0.85 -21.80
N ALA A 30 -22.57 1.59 -22.82
CA ALA A 30 -22.01 1.54 -24.16
C ALA A 30 -21.46 2.92 -24.52
N ARG A 31 -20.17 3.00 -24.86
CA ARG A 31 -19.59 4.14 -25.58
C ARG A 31 -19.13 3.66 -26.95
N ASP A 32 -19.55 4.40 -27.97
CA ASP A 32 -19.22 4.25 -29.40
C ASP A 32 -19.66 2.96 -30.10
N ILE A 33 -20.98 2.75 -30.21
CA ILE A 33 -21.54 1.82 -31.18
C ILE A 33 -22.20 2.60 -32.31
N THR A 34 -21.63 2.56 -33.51
CA THR A 34 -22.28 2.99 -34.75
C THR A 34 -22.83 1.76 -35.47
N VAL A 35 -24.15 1.58 -35.48
CA VAL A 35 -24.80 0.49 -36.22
C VAL A 35 -25.21 0.99 -37.61
N GLN A 36 -24.43 0.66 -38.63
CA GLN A 36 -24.91 0.72 -40.02
C GLN A 36 -25.44 -0.66 -40.43
N ASN A 37 -26.75 -0.75 -40.62
CA ASN A 37 -27.41 -1.97 -41.07
C ASN A 37 -27.42 -2.05 -42.61
N ALA A 38 -26.69 -3.00 -43.17
CA ALA A 38 -26.94 -3.53 -44.51
C ALA A 38 -26.43 -4.97 -44.63
N GLY A 39 -27.32 -5.92 -44.30
CA GLY A 39 -27.49 -7.22 -44.96
C GLY A 39 -26.26 -8.10 -45.29
N ARG A 40 -26.11 -9.16 -44.49
CA ARG A 40 -25.65 -10.52 -44.86
C ARG A 40 -24.24 -10.66 -45.45
N ASP A 41 -23.26 -10.97 -44.61
CA ASP A 41 -22.73 -12.33 -44.38
C ASP A 41 -21.41 -12.33 -43.57
N MET A 42 -21.38 -13.19 -42.55
CA MET A 42 -20.24 -13.98 -42.04
C MET A 42 -19.10 -13.34 -41.20
N ILE A 43 -18.92 -13.83 -39.95
CA ILE A 43 -17.73 -14.57 -39.41
C ILE A 43 -17.55 -14.37 -37.88
N ASN A 44 -17.41 -15.51 -37.18
CA ASN A 44 -17.04 -15.74 -35.77
C ASN A 44 -16.28 -14.60 -35.07
N HIS A 45 -16.76 -14.19 -33.89
CA HIS A 45 -15.90 -13.72 -32.81
C HIS A 45 -16.14 -14.61 -31.59
N ASN A 46 -15.06 -15.26 -31.14
CA ASN A 46 -14.98 -15.99 -29.89
C ASN A 46 -15.47 -15.08 -28.76
N ILE A 47 -16.64 -15.39 -28.20
CA ILE A 47 -17.06 -14.87 -26.91
C ILE A 47 -16.18 -15.57 -25.88
N ILE A 48 -15.17 -14.86 -25.37
CA ILE A 48 -14.47 -15.28 -24.15
C ILE A 48 -15.47 -15.06 -23.01
N VAL A 49 -16.07 -16.16 -22.55
CA VAL A 49 -16.83 -16.18 -21.30
C VAL A 49 -15.78 -16.17 -20.19
N ASN A 50 -15.58 -15.02 -19.54
CA ASN A 50 -14.88 -15.00 -18.26
C ASN A 50 -15.75 -15.76 -17.24
N PRO A 51 -15.26 -16.84 -16.60
CA PRO A 51 -15.96 -17.41 -15.46
C PRO A 51 -16.03 -16.35 -14.35
N ALA A 52 -17.18 -16.29 -13.68
CA ALA A 52 -17.49 -15.29 -12.66
C ALA A 52 -16.41 -15.20 -11.57
N PRO A 53 -16.02 -14.00 -11.11
CA PRO A 53 -15.03 -13.83 -10.06
C PRO A 53 -15.64 -14.26 -8.71
N ILE A 54 -14.93 -15.17 -8.05
CA ILE A 54 -15.09 -15.41 -6.62
C ILE A 54 -14.62 -14.13 -5.91
N SER A 55 -15.46 -13.61 -5.01
CA SER A 55 -15.32 -12.33 -4.34
C SER A 55 -13.97 -12.15 -3.61
N GLY A 56 -13.12 -11.30 -4.17
CA GLY A 56 -11.96 -10.64 -3.57
C GLY A 56 -11.59 -9.42 -4.43
N PRO A 57 -10.88 -8.39 -3.90
CA PRO A 57 -10.57 -7.19 -4.68
C PRO A 57 -9.40 -7.47 -5.64
N GLU A 58 -9.67 -7.99 -6.83
CA GLU A 58 -8.65 -8.10 -7.87
C GLU A 58 -8.37 -6.72 -8.49
N ALA A 59 -7.08 -6.34 -8.51
CA ALA A 59 -6.63 -5.06 -9.04
C ALA A 59 -6.86 -4.96 -10.55
N SER A 60 -7.11 -3.76 -11.07
CA SER A 60 -7.24 -3.54 -12.52
C SER A 60 -5.89 -3.22 -13.20
N VAL A 61 -5.81 -3.39 -14.52
CA VAL A 61 -4.65 -2.95 -15.34
C VAL A 61 -4.38 -1.46 -15.14
N GLU A 62 -5.43 -0.66 -14.96
CA GLU A 62 -5.34 0.79 -14.71
C GLU A 62 -4.71 1.09 -13.34
N GLU A 63 -5.05 0.31 -12.31
CA GLU A 63 -4.46 0.45 -10.98
C GLU A 63 -2.97 0.11 -10.98
N VAL A 64 -2.57 -0.99 -11.64
CA VAL A 64 -1.17 -1.40 -11.74
C VAL A 64 -0.35 -0.39 -12.55
N THR A 65 -0.88 0.10 -13.67
CA THR A 65 -0.20 1.11 -14.49
C THR A 65 -0.09 2.47 -13.79
N ALA A 66 -1.09 2.85 -12.99
CA ALA A 66 -1.03 4.04 -12.13
C ALA A 66 0.04 3.93 -11.04
N TRP A 67 0.20 2.74 -10.44
CA TRP A 67 1.26 2.46 -9.46
C TRP A 67 2.66 2.52 -10.06
N LEU A 68 2.85 1.96 -11.26
CA LEU A 68 4.14 2.03 -11.97
C LEU A 68 4.60 3.47 -12.24
N LYS A 69 3.67 4.43 -12.34
CA LYS A 69 3.95 5.86 -12.65
C LYS A 69 4.84 6.02 -13.91
N GLY A 70 4.70 5.12 -14.89
CA GLY A 70 5.53 5.07 -16.10
C GLY A 70 5.28 6.24 -17.06
N ALA A 71 6.31 6.63 -17.82
CA ALA A 71 6.17 7.64 -18.87
C ALA A 71 5.31 7.12 -20.04
N ASN A 72 4.43 7.97 -20.59
CA ASN A 72 3.56 7.61 -21.72
C ASN A 72 4.22 7.94 -23.06
N PHE A 73 4.84 6.92 -23.67
CA PHE A 73 5.52 7.06 -24.97
C PHE A 73 4.59 6.91 -26.18
N ARG A 74 3.41 6.31 -26.02
CA ARG A 74 2.47 6.01 -27.12
C ARG A 74 1.88 7.27 -27.75
N ALA A 75 1.67 8.31 -26.96
CA ALA A 75 1.26 9.64 -27.42
C ALA A 75 2.28 10.21 -28.43
N ILE A 76 3.56 10.21 -28.04
CA ILE A 76 4.66 10.75 -28.84
C ILE A 76 4.85 9.96 -30.14
N TYR A 77 4.72 8.63 -30.06
CA TYR A 77 4.74 7.76 -31.23
C TYR A 77 3.68 8.18 -32.27
N ARG A 78 2.42 8.35 -31.85
CA ARG A 78 1.32 8.73 -32.76
C ARG A 78 1.56 10.07 -33.43
N VAL A 79 1.92 11.09 -32.66
CA VAL A 79 2.21 12.43 -33.21
C VAL A 79 3.39 12.39 -34.19
N SER A 80 4.43 11.62 -33.87
CA SER A 80 5.59 11.46 -34.75
C SER A 80 5.26 10.72 -36.04
N LEU A 81 4.35 9.74 -35.97
CA LEU A 81 3.88 9.01 -37.15
C LEU A 81 2.98 9.89 -38.04
N GLU A 82 2.08 10.68 -37.46
CA GLU A 82 1.22 11.63 -38.18
C GLU A 82 2.02 12.78 -38.83
N ALA A 83 3.13 13.19 -38.22
CA ALA A 83 4.01 14.21 -38.79
C ALA A 83 4.83 13.71 -40.00
N ARG A 84 4.83 12.40 -40.28
CA ARG A 84 5.52 11.81 -41.43
C ARG A 84 4.88 12.29 -42.73
N MET A 85 5.70 12.62 -43.72
CA MET A 85 5.22 12.79 -45.08
C MET A 85 5.23 11.45 -45.82
N ASP A 86 4.13 11.11 -46.48
CA ASP A 86 3.99 9.85 -47.21
C ASP A 86 5.16 9.59 -48.17
N ASN A 87 5.59 8.33 -48.24
CA ASN A 87 6.69 7.82 -49.06
C ASN A 87 8.10 8.31 -48.69
N THR A 88 8.29 8.95 -47.54
CA THR A 88 9.63 9.31 -47.00
C THR A 88 10.14 8.29 -45.98
N GLY A 89 11.47 8.23 -45.76
CA GLY A 89 12.08 7.40 -44.70
C GLY A 89 12.17 5.89 -44.98
N THR A 90 11.57 5.40 -46.08
CA THR A 90 11.57 3.97 -46.46
C THR A 90 12.97 3.38 -46.71
N TRP A 91 13.95 4.22 -47.02
CA TRP A 91 15.34 3.82 -47.19
C TRP A 91 15.94 3.19 -45.93
N PHE A 92 15.48 3.60 -44.74
CA PHE A 92 16.02 3.16 -43.47
C PHE A 92 15.75 1.68 -43.22
N ILE A 93 14.52 1.23 -43.48
CA ILE A 93 14.11 -0.17 -43.38
C ILE A 93 14.85 -1.05 -44.40
N ALA A 94 15.24 -0.47 -45.55
CA ALA A 94 15.95 -1.18 -46.61
C ALA A 94 17.46 -1.37 -46.34
N THR A 95 17.99 -0.84 -45.24
CA THR A 95 19.41 -1.01 -44.87
C THR A 95 19.72 -2.44 -44.45
N VAL A 96 20.97 -2.87 -44.64
CA VAL A 96 21.41 -4.21 -44.26
C VAL A 96 21.36 -4.37 -42.74
N GLU A 97 21.80 -3.33 -42.03
CA GLU A 97 21.88 -3.25 -40.58
C GLU A 97 20.50 -3.34 -39.93
N PHE A 98 19.48 -2.66 -40.48
CA PHE A 98 18.10 -2.81 -40.00
C PHE A 98 17.55 -4.22 -40.31
N GLY A 99 17.91 -4.78 -41.47
CA GLY A 99 17.57 -6.17 -41.79
C GLY A 99 18.19 -7.18 -40.83
N GLU A 100 19.42 -6.96 -40.36
CA GLU A 100 20.07 -7.78 -39.33
C GLU A 100 19.41 -7.58 -37.96
N PHE A 101 19.07 -6.34 -37.60
CA PHE A 101 18.29 -6.03 -36.40
C PHE A 101 17.00 -6.83 -36.31
N VAL A 102 16.26 -7.00 -37.41
CA VAL A 102 15.01 -7.78 -37.41
C VAL A 102 15.25 -9.30 -37.34
N ARG A 103 16.35 -9.81 -37.92
CA ARG A 103 16.57 -11.26 -38.09
C ARG A 103 17.40 -11.90 -37.00
N GLN A 104 18.39 -11.20 -36.44
CA GLN A 104 19.35 -11.76 -35.51
C GLN A 104 19.04 -11.32 -34.08
N LYS A 105 18.74 -12.30 -33.22
CA LYS A 105 18.42 -12.06 -31.81
C LYS A 105 19.57 -11.41 -31.05
N GLY A 106 19.24 -10.42 -30.23
CA GLY A 106 20.21 -9.68 -29.42
C GLY A 106 20.99 -8.61 -30.19
N THR A 107 20.59 -8.28 -31.42
CA THR A 107 21.28 -7.23 -32.21
C THR A 107 21.01 -5.85 -31.63
N VAL A 108 22.06 -5.07 -31.45
CA VAL A 108 21.98 -3.65 -31.06
C VAL A 108 22.37 -2.79 -32.27
N VAL A 109 21.56 -1.79 -32.59
CA VAL A 109 21.80 -0.84 -33.68
C VAL A 109 21.77 0.59 -33.17
N TRP A 110 22.79 1.36 -33.53
CA TRP A 110 22.87 2.80 -33.29
C TRP A 110 22.58 3.57 -34.58
N ALA A 111 21.41 4.19 -34.66
CA ALA A 111 21.01 5.12 -35.70
C ALA A 111 21.41 6.54 -35.29
N THR A 112 22.62 6.96 -35.69
CA THR A 112 23.19 8.25 -35.28
C THR A 112 23.02 9.32 -36.35
N GLY A 113 22.70 10.55 -35.97
CA GLY A 113 22.50 11.62 -36.95
C GLY A 113 22.51 13.01 -36.36
N LEU A 114 22.71 14.02 -37.22
CA LEU A 114 22.70 15.43 -36.83
C LEU A 114 21.31 15.86 -36.31
N PRO A 115 21.23 16.97 -35.55
CA PRO A 115 19.95 17.52 -35.10
C PRO A 115 19.03 17.78 -36.29
N GLY A 116 17.75 17.45 -36.18
CA GLY A 116 16.79 17.66 -37.27
C GLY A 116 16.99 16.80 -38.52
N SER A 117 17.76 15.71 -38.46
CA SER A 117 17.95 14.77 -39.59
C SER A 117 16.77 13.80 -39.82
N GLY A 118 15.78 13.76 -38.93
CA GLY A 118 14.59 12.91 -39.04
C GLY A 118 14.61 11.62 -38.21
N LYS A 119 15.54 11.48 -37.26
CA LYS A 119 15.67 10.28 -36.39
C LYS A 119 14.35 9.83 -35.73
N THR A 120 13.62 10.75 -35.11
CA THR A 120 12.32 10.48 -34.47
C THR A 120 11.27 9.95 -35.45
N ILE A 121 11.25 10.45 -36.69
CA ILE A 121 10.37 9.94 -37.74
C ILE A 121 10.82 8.55 -38.20
N LEU A 122 12.13 8.28 -38.26
CA LEU A 122 12.63 6.94 -38.59
C LEU A 122 12.37 5.92 -37.47
N ALA A 123 12.40 6.35 -36.21
CA ALA A 123 12.00 5.51 -35.07
C ALA A 123 10.53 5.12 -35.16
N SER A 124 9.63 6.06 -35.46
CA SER A 124 8.19 5.76 -35.64
C SER A 124 7.96 4.84 -36.85
N ILE A 125 8.63 5.06 -37.97
CA ILE A 125 8.60 4.17 -39.15
C ILE A 125 9.08 2.76 -38.80
N SER A 126 10.12 2.64 -37.96
CA SER A 126 10.64 1.34 -37.52
C SER A 126 9.63 0.60 -36.65
N ILE A 127 8.96 1.29 -35.74
CA ILE A 127 7.93 0.71 -34.87
C ILE A 127 6.72 0.24 -35.71
N GLU A 128 6.21 1.09 -36.61
CA GLU A 128 5.10 0.73 -37.51
C GLU A 128 5.45 -0.51 -38.35
N TYR A 129 6.67 -0.56 -38.90
CA TYR A 129 7.14 -1.73 -39.65
C TYR A 129 7.19 -3.01 -38.81
N LEU A 130 7.65 -2.93 -37.56
CA LEU A 130 7.69 -4.08 -36.64
C LEU A 130 6.28 -4.53 -36.26
N GLU A 131 5.38 -3.59 -35.94
CA GLU A 131 3.98 -3.86 -35.61
C GLU A 131 3.26 -4.55 -36.78
N ASP A 132 3.49 -4.09 -38.02
CA ASP A 132 2.94 -4.71 -39.23
C ASP A 132 3.54 -6.09 -39.51
N THR A 133 4.87 -6.23 -39.38
CA THR A 133 5.60 -7.47 -39.69
C THR A 133 5.22 -8.61 -38.74
N PHE A 134 5.02 -8.30 -37.46
CA PHE A 134 4.68 -9.27 -36.41
C PHE A 134 3.21 -9.22 -36.00
N SER A 135 2.36 -8.58 -36.82
CA SER A 135 0.92 -8.51 -36.58
C SER A 135 0.31 -9.91 -36.39
N GLY A 136 -0.40 -10.10 -35.28
CA GLY A 136 -1.02 -11.39 -34.92
C GLY A 136 -0.14 -12.37 -34.13
N ARG A 137 1.15 -12.06 -33.90
CA ARG A 137 2.03 -12.82 -32.98
C ARG A 137 1.89 -12.27 -31.55
N THR A 138 1.39 -13.07 -30.61
CA THR A 138 1.25 -12.66 -29.19
C THR A 138 2.48 -12.96 -28.34
N ASP A 139 3.43 -13.71 -28.89
CA ASP A 139 4.67 -14.14 -28.26
C ASP A 139 5.85 -13.19 -28.52
N VAL A 140 5.64 -12.13 -29.32
CA VAL A 140 6.64 -11.08 -29.59
C VAL A 140 6.21 -9.80 -28.89
N ALA A 141 7.13 -9.19 -28.13
CA ALA A 141 6.92 -7.88 -27.52
C ALA A 141 7.60 -6.78 -28.34
N ILE A 142 6.88 -5.70 -28.65
CA ILE A 142 7.42 -4.50 -29.29
C ILE A 142 7.24 -3.34 -28.31
N LEU A 143 8.36 -2.80 -27.86
CA LEU A 143 8.40 -1.75 -26.85
C LEU A 143 9.16 -0.55 -27.38
N TYR A 144 8.77 0.64 -26.93
CA TYR A 144 9.45 1.85 -27.34
C TYR A 144 9.49 2.93 -26.26
N ALA A 145 10.50 3.78 -26.33
CA ALA A 145 10.65 4.96 -25.49
C ALA A 145 11.06 6.16 -26.34
N PHE A 146 10.33 7.26 -26.23
CA PHE A 146 10.66 8.53 -26.88
C PHE A 146 11.18 9.51 -25.82
N LEU A 147 12.49 9.66 -25.76
CA LEU A 147 13.18 10.51 -24.80
C LEU A 147 13.28 11.91 -25.38
N ARG A 148 12.75 12.89 -24.66
CA ARG A 148 12.71 14.29 -25.09
C ARG A 148 13.48 15.17 -24.12
N TYR A 149 14.18 16.19 -24.60
CA TYR A 149 14.91 17.11 -23.73
C TYR A 149 13.99 17.89 -22.78
N SER A 150 12.73 18.09 -23.20
CA SER A 150 11.69 18.77 -22.44
C SER A 150 11.15 17.92 -21.29
N GLU A 151 11.16 16.60 -21.46
CA GLU A 151 10.71 15.63 -20.47
C GLU A 151 11.89 14.74 -20.17
N LYS A 152 12.65 15.02 -19.11
CA LYS A 152 13.78 14.18 -18.70
C LYS A 152 13.28 13.10 -17.74
N PRO A 153 12.79 11.94 -18.23
CA PRO A 153 12.36 10.88 -17.35
C PRO A 153 13.57 10.34 -16.59
N THR A 154 13.36 9.97 -15.33
CA THR A 154 14.36 9.19 -14.60
C THR A 154 14.47 7.79 -15.19
N LEU A 155 15.55 7.06 -14.87
CA LEU A 155 15.70 5.67 -15.27
C LEU A 155 14.47 4.82 -14.88
N LEU A 156 13.99 4.97 -13.63
CA LEU A 156 12.78 4.30 -13.15
C LEU A 156 11.56 4.62 -14.03
N GLN A 157 11.33 5.87 -14.40
CA GLN A 157 10.19 6.26 -15.25
C GLN A 157 10.25 5.68 -16.66
N ILE A 158 11.45 5.52 -17.21
CA ILE A 158 11.66 4.86 -18.51
C ILE A 158 11.32 3.37 -18.40
N ILE A 159 11.90 2.67 -17.42
CA ILE A 159 11.67 1.24 -17.19
C ILE A 159 10.19 0.97 -16.86
N ALA A 160 9.59 1.77 -15.99
CA ALA A 160 8.17 1.72 -15.68
C ALA A 160 7.31 1.99 -16.93
N GLY A 161 7.71 2.91 -17.81
CA GLY A 161 7.02 3.15 -19.09
C GLY A 161 7.07 1.93 -20.05
N LEU A 162 8.14 1.14 -20.03
CA LEU A 162 8.23 -0.12 -20.77
C LEU A 162 7.35 -1.21 -20.13
N LEU A 163 7.36 -1.32 -18.80
CA LEU A 163 6.47 -2.22 -18.05
C LEU A 163 4.99 -1.90 -18.28
N THR A 164 4.62 -0.62 -18.27
CA THR A 164 3.26 -0.16 -18.56
C THR A 164 2.81 -0.63 -19.95
N GLN A 165 3.69 -0.57 -20.97
CA GLN A 165 3.36 -1.09 -22.30
C GLN A 165 3.13 -2.61 -22.28
N LEU A 166 3.99 -3.36 -21.59
CA LEU A 166 3.85 -4.82 -21.48
C LEU A 166 2.54 -5.23 -20.81
N VAL A 167 2.23 -4.62 -19.66
CA VAL A 167 1.01 -4.89 -18.89
C VAL A 167 -0.24 -4.48 -19.65
N SER A 168 -0.19 -3.37 -20.39
CA SER A 168 -1.34 -2.87 -21.16
C SER A 168 -1.65 -3.72 -22.39
N CYS A 169 -0.64 -4.39 -22.96
CA CYS A 169 -0.78 -5.14 -24.21
C CYS A 169 -0.82 -6.66 -24.01
N HIS A 170 -0.33 -7.18 -22.88
CA HIS A 170 -0.19 -8.61 -22.64
C HIS A 170 -0.69 -9.02 -21.25
N ASN A 171 -1.77 -9.82 -21.22
CA ASN A 171 -2.35 -10.31 -19.96
C ASN A 171 -1.35 -11.16 -19.13
N ILE A 172 -0.45 -11.88 -19.80
CA ILE A 172 0.60 -12.68 -19.15
C ILE A 172 1.54 -11.78 -18.33
N ALA A 173 1.89 -10.60 -18.84
CA ALA A 173 2.72 -9.63 -18.12
C ALA A 173 1.97 -9.05 -16.91
N PHE A 174 0.68 -8.76 -17.06
CA PHE A 174 -0.17 -8.30 -15.96
C PHE A 174 -0.25 -9.32 -14.82
N SER A 175 -0.53 -10.59 -15.13
CA SER A 175 -0.59 -11.67 -14.13
C SER A 175 0.73 -11.85 -13.38
N HIS A 176 1.87 -11.64 -14.04
CA HIS A 176 3.19 -11.75 -13.42
C HIS A 176 3.53 -10.56 -12.49
N LEU A 177 3.00 -9.36 -12.76
CA LEU A 177 3.23 -8.17 -11.94
C LEU A 177 2.27 -8.05 -10.75
N LEU A 178 1.11 -8.71 -10.82
CA LEU A 178 0.04 -8.59 -9.82
C LEU A 178 0.50 -8.87 -8.38
N PRO A 179 1.28 -9.94 -8.08
CA PRO A 179 1.73 -10.21 -6.70
C PRO A 179 2.61 -9.09 -6.14
N THR A 180 3.50 -8.53 -6.97
CA THR A 180 4.39 -7.45 -6.55
C THR A 180 3.62 -6.16 -6.29
N TYR A 181 2.63 -5.84 -7.13
CA TYR A 181 1.72 -4.72 -6.89
C TYR A 181 0.92 -4.89 -5.59
N GLN A 182 0.38 -6.09 -5.35
CA GLN A 182 -0.40 -6.36 -4.13
C GLN A 182 0.45 -6.22 -2.87
N ARG A 183 1.71 -6.69 -2.89
CA ARG A 183 2.68 -6.45 -1.81
C ARG A 183 2.92 -4.96 -1.59
N ALA A 184 3.29 -4.23 -2.63
CA ALA A 184 3.55 -2.78 -2.53
C ALA A 184 2.33 -1.99 -2.02
N LYS A 185 1.11 -2.40 -2.40
CA LYS A 185 -0.14 -1.78 -1.92
C LYS A 185 -0.37 -1.98 -0.42
N ARG A 186 0.02 -3.13 0.16
CA ARG A 186 -0.12 -3.41 1.60
C ARG A 186 0.82 -2.56 2.44
N HIS A 187 2.08 -2.46 2.02
CA HIS A 187 3.14 -1.74 2.76
C HIS A 187 3.23 -0.25 2.42
N ARG A 188 2.45 0.24 1.44
CA ARG A 188 2.52 1.60 0.87
C ARG A 188 3.88 1.94 0.25
N ASP A 189 4.58 0.92 -0.24
CA ASP A 189 5.91 1.08 -0.84
C ASP A 189 5.84 1.71 -2.23
N GLU A 190 6.80 2.58 -2.52
CA GLU A 190 7.07 3.01 -3.88
C GLU A 190 7.99 2.03 -4.60
N LEU A 191 7.75 1.78 -5.90
CA LEU A 191 8.57 0.87 -6.68
C LEU A 191 10.00 1.41 -6.84
N SER A 192 10.98 0.68 -6.32
CA SER A 192 12.39 1.04 -6.48
C SER A 192 12.90 0.78 -7.91
N CYS A 193 13.99 1.47 -8.31
CA CYS A 193 14.57 1.28 -9.65
C CYS A 193 15.15 -0.13 -9.84
N SER A 194 15.76 -0.71 -8.80
CA SER A 194 16.34 -2.05 -8.85
C SER A 194 15.27 -3.13 -9.02
N GLU A 195 14.14 -3.00 -8.31
CA GLU A 195 12.99 -3.88 -8.45
C GLU A 195 12.33 -3.74 -9.82
N ALA A 196 12.14 -2.51 -10.32
CA ALA A 196 11.58 -2.29 -11.66
C ALA A 196 12.41 -2.98 -12.76
N VAL A 197 13.74 -2.94 -12.65
CA VAL A 197 14.65 -3.63 -13.58
C VAL A 197 14.54 -5.16 -13.45
N LYS A 198 14.45 -5.70 -12.23
CA LYS A 198 14.23 -7.14 -11.99
C LYS A 198 12.90 -7.59 -12.60
N LEU A 199 11.83 -6.83 -12.40
CA LEU A 199 10.51 -7.08 -12.97
C LEU A 199 10.55 -7.07 -14.50
N LEU A 200 11.13 -6.03 -15.11
CA LEU A 200 11.25 -5.95 -16.57
C LEU A 200 11.96 -7.19 -17.13
N LYS A 201 13.08 -7.60 -16.54
CA LYS A 201 13.82 -8.81 -16.96
C LYS A 201 12.97 -10.07 -16.86
N SER A 202 12.25 -10.26 -15.76
CA SER A 202 11.40 -11.44 -15.54
C SER A 202 10.28 -11.53 -16.58
N VAL A 203 9.63 -10.41 -16.88
CA VAL A 203 8.49 -10.34 -17.81
C VAL A 203 8.95 -10.52 -19.25
N LEU A 204 10.07 -9.90 -19.63
CA LEU A 204 10.63 -10.07 -20.97
C LEU A 204 11.03 -11.53 -21.25
N GLY A 205 11.38 -12.30 -20.20
CA GLY A 205 11.64 -13.74 -20.30
C GLY A 205 10.43 -14.57 -20.72
N LEU A 206 9.21 -14.03 -20.68
CA LEU A 206 7.97 -14.70 -21.09
C LEU A 206 7.73 -14.66 -22.60
N PHE A 207 8.48 -13.83 -23.34
CA PHE A 207 8.32 -13.63 -24.78
C PHE A 207 9.38 -14.38 -25.58
N SER A 208 9.01 -14.86 -26.78
CA SER A 208 9.94 -15.55 -27.66
C SER A 208 10.97 -14.59 -28.24
N ASP A 209 10.57 -13.36 -28.60
CA ASP A 209 11.43 -12.26 -29.00
C ASP A 209 10.92 -10.91 -28.48
N THR A 210 11.83 -9.96 -28.30
CA THR A 210 11.53 -8.61 -27.82
C THR A 210 12.29 -7.59 -28.63
N PHE A 211 11.58 -6.60 -29.16
CA PHE A 211 12.13 -5.43 -29.84
C PHE A 211 11.96 -4.20 -28.95
N ILE A 212 13.04 -3.45 -28.75
CA ILE A 212 13.06 -2.22 -27.96
C ILE A 212 13.62 -1.09 -28.84
N VAL A 213 12.79 -0.09 -29.12
CA VAL A 213 13.18 1.10 -29.89
C VAL A 213 13.25 2.31 -28.96
N ILE A 214 14.42 2.91 -28.82
CA ILE A 214 14.63 4.11 -27.99
C ILE A 214 15.04 5.27 -28.86
N ASP A 215 14.17 6.27 -28.94
CA ASP A 215 14.43 7.53 -29.64
C ASP A 215 14.99 8.57 -28.68
N GLY A 216 16.02 9.31 -29.10
CA GLY A 216 16.52 10.47 -28.37
C GLY A 216 17.40 10.16 -27.16
N LEU A 217 18.23 9.10 -27.19
CA LEU A 217 19.09 8.75 -26.05
C LEU A 217 20.03 9.89 -25.60
N ASP A 218 20.40 10.81 -26.50
CA ASP A 218 21.21 11.98 -26.16
C ASP A 218 20.45 13.05 -25.35
N GLU A 219 19.12 12.95 -25.23
CA GLU A 219 18.27 13.99 -24.64
C GLU A 219 18.07 13.88 -23.12
N VAL A 220 18.50 12.78 -22.50
CA VAL A 220 18.52 12.61 -21.03
C VAL A 220 19.89 12.95 -20.43
N ASP A 221 20.05 12.91 -19.11
CA ASP A 221 21.33 13.13 -18.45
C ASP A 221 22.26 11.91 -18.55
N ASP A 222 23.56 12.10 -18.32
CA ASP A 222 24.57 11.05 -18.51
C ASP A 222 24.43 9.89 -17.51
N THR A 223 23.93 10.16 -16.30
CA THR A 223 23.65 9.11 -15.28
C THR A 223 22.52 8.21 -15.78
N THR A 224 21.42 8.79 -16.23
CA THR A 224 20.28 8.05 -16.81
C THR A 224 20.69 7.30 -18.09
N LYS A 225 21.50 7.90 -18.97
CA LYS A 225 22.03 7.21 -20.17
C LYS A 225 22.83 5.96 -19.81
N GLY A 226 23.81 6.10 -18.92
CA GLY A 226 24.67 5.00 -18.49
C GLY A 226 23.88 3.87 -17.82
N GLY A 227 22.97 4.24 -16.91
CA GLY A 227 22.08 3.28 -16.25
C GLY A 227 21.17 2.55 -17.23
N LEU A 228 20.55 3.27 -18.17
CA LEU A 228 19.69 2.68 -19.19
C LEU A 228 20.46 1.72 -20.10
N LEU A 229 21.64 2.10 -20.59
CA LEU A 229 22.48 1.22 -21.41
C LEU A 229 22.92 -0.04 -20.64
N ASN A 230 23.25 0.08 -19.35
CA ASN A 230 23.55 -1.07 -18.50
C ASN A 230 22.36 -2.01 -18.36
N VAL A 231 21.14 -1.48 -18.22
CA VAL A 231 19.94 -2.32 -18.19
C VAL A 231 19.74 -2.99 -19.53
N LEU A 232 19.70 -2.23 -20.64
CA LEU A 232 19.43 -2.74 -21.98
C LEU A 232 20.41 -3.82 -22.43
N THR A 233 21.70 -3.66 -22.15
CA THR A 233 22.73 -4.65 -22.51
C THR A 233 22.58 -5.98 -21.76
N THR A 234 21.89 -5.99 -20.63
CA THR A 234 21.54 -7.22 -19.91
C THR A 234 20.24 -7.85 -20.38
N LEU A 235 19.48 -7.17 -21.25
CA LEU A 235 18.29 -7.72 -21.89
C LEU A 235 18.71 -8.46 -23.17
N HIS A 236 18.32 -9.72 -23.32
CA HIS A 236 18.55 -10.49 -24.54
C HIS A 236 17.54 -10.11 -25.65
N ALA A 237 17.42 -8.80 -25.93
CA ALA A 237 16.44 -8.19 -26.82
C ALA A 237 17.10 -7.56 -28.05
N HIS A 238 16.30 -7.32 -29.10
CA HIS A 238 16.71 -6.52 -30.25
C HIS A 238 16.57 -5.04 -29.89
N ILE A 239 17.65 -4.27 -29.94
CA ILE A 239 17.65 -2.89 -29.47
C ILE A 239 18.02 -1.93 -30.61
N LEU A 240 17.14 -0.98 -30.90
CA LEU A 240 17.41 0.12 -31.83
C LEU A 240 17.47 1.44 -31.05
N LEU A 241 18.60 2.11 -31.10
CA LEU A 241 18.84 3.39 -30.45
C LEU A 241 18.97 4.48 -31.50
N THR A 242 18.18 5.55 -31.39
CA THR A 242 18.41 6.78 -32.17
C THR A 242 18.99 7.87 -31.27
N CYS A 243 20.02 8.55 -31.75
CA CYS A 243 20.63 9.66 -31.02
C CYS A 243 21.58 10.51 -31.87
N ARG A 244 22.14 11.57 -31.29
CA ARG A 244 23.39 12.19 -31.79
C ARG A 244 24.59 11.24 -31.55
N PRO A 245 25.73 11.43 -32.24
CA PRO A 245 26.92 10.59 -32.00
C PRO A 245 27.40 10.66 -30.54
N LEU A 246 27.38 9.51 -29.84
CA LEU A 246 27.81 9.36 -28.43
C LEU A 246 29.01 8.39 -28.31
N GLU A 247 30.18 8.78 -28.85
CA GLU A 247 31.32 7.85 -29.02
C GLU A 247 31.77 7.15 -27.73
N VAL A 248 31.79 7.85 -26.60
CA VAL A 248 32.26 7.29 -25.32
C VAL A 248 31.34 6.17 -24.85
N PHE A 249 30.02 6.39 -24.87
CA PHE A 249 29.02 5.41 -24.47
C PHE A 249 28.96 4.21 -25.41
N MET A 250 29.04 4.46 -26.73
CA MET A 250 29.08 3.40 -27.73
C MET A 250 30.28 2.46 -27.47
N ARG A 251 31.49 3.02 -27.27
CA ARG A 251 32.70 2.24 -27.03
C ARG A 251 32.70 1.48 -25.71
N HIS A 252 32.13 2.06 -24.65
CA HIS A 252 32.11 1.42 -23.32
C HIS A 252 31.04 0.34 -23.19
N HIS A 253 29.80 0.60 -23.65
CA HIS A 253 28.68 -0.29 -23.38
C HIS A 253 28.39 -1.27 -24.52
N THR A 254 28.57 -0.85 -25.78
CA THR A 254 28.15 -1.65 -26.95
C THR A 254 29.13 -1.56 -28.14
N PRO A 255 30.42 -1.93 -27.96
CA PRO A 255 31.43 -1.82 -29.01
C PRO A 255 31.18 -2.72 -30.23
N TRP A 256 30.27 -3.68 -30.12
CA TRP A 256 29.90 -4.65 -31.15
C TRP A 256 28.62 -4.26 -31.92
N ALA A 257 27.99 -3.14 -31.58
CA ALA A 257 26.73 -2.73 -32.20
C ALA A 257 26.90 -2.32 -33.67
N LEU A 258 25.82 -2.49 -34.45
CA LEU A 258 25.77 -2.01 -35.83
C LEU A 258 25.48 -0.50 -35.85
N HIS A 259 25.90 0.17 -36.91
CA HIS A 259 25.77 1.63 -37.01
C HIS A 259 25.09 2.05 -38.31
N ILE A 260 24.03 2.85 -38.19
CA ILE A 260 23.36 3.49 -39.31
C ILE A 260 23.56 5.00 -39.18
N LEU A 261 24.13 5.63 -40.20
CA LEU A 261 24.26 7.09 -40.26
C LEU A 261 22.98 7.70 -40.84
N VAL A 262 22.22 8.40 -39.99
CA VAL A 262 20.97 9.07 -40.35
C VAL A 262 21.25 10.48 -40.88
N GLN A 263 21.07 10.63 -42.18
CA GLN A 263 21.13 11.91 -42.89
C GLN A 263 19.88 12.09 -43.74
N ALA A 264 19.45 13.34 -43.91
CA ALA A 264 18.34 13.65 -44.78
C ALA A 264 18.64 13.21 -46.22
N GLN A 265 17.84 12.27 -46.73
CA GLN A 265 18.04 11.76 -48.08
C GLN A 265 17.58 12.78 -49.12
N THR A 266 18.32 12.86 -50.22
CA THR A 266 18.01 13.77 -51.33
C THR A 266 16.57 13.63 -51.81
N ARG A 267 16.14 12.38 -52.03
CA ARG A 267 14.79 12.07 -52.51
C ARG A 267 13.70 12.53 -51.54
N ASP A 268 13.91 12.32 -50.26
CA ASP A 268 12.91 12.65 -49.24
C ASP A 268 12.77 14.19 -49.09
N ILE A 269 13.87 14.96 -49.21
CA ILE A 269 13.81 16.44 -49.23
C ILE A 269 13.06 16.93 -50.47
N GLU A 270 13.29 16.34 -51.64
CA GLU A 270 12.61 16.72 -52.89
C GLU A 270 11.10 16.44 -52.81
N VAL A 271 10.70 15.26 -52.29
CA VAL A 271 9.29 14.93 -52.02
C VAL A 271 8.69 15.93 -51.03
N TYR A 272 9.43 16.28 -49.98
CA TYR A 272 9.00 17.26 -48.99
C TYR A 272 8.70 18.64 -49.59
N ILE A 273 9.64 19.17 -50.36
CA ILE A 273 9.50 20.49 -51.01
C ILE A 273 8.34 20.48 -51.99
N ALA A 274 8.22 19.43 -52.82
CA ALA A 274 7.14 19.31 -53.79
C ALA A 274 5.75 19.30 -53.12
N GLY A 275 5.60 18.52 -52.04
CA GLY A 275 4.37 18.48 -51.25
C GLY A 275 4.01 19.85 -50.66
N ARG A 276 4.97 20.51 -50.01
CA ARG A 276 4.76 21.86 -49.42
C ARG A 276 4.45 22.94 -50.44
N ILE A 277 5.00 22.86 -51.65
CA ILE A 277 4.64 23.78 -52.73
C ILE A 277 3.17 23.56 -53.14
N GLN A 278 2.73 22.31 -53.27
CA GLN A 278 1.35 21.99 -53.64
C GLN A 278 0.33 22.41 -52.59
N GLU A 279 0.66 22.28 -51.30
CA GLU A 279 -0.19 22.74 -50.19
C GLU A 279 -0.39 24.27 -50.20
N SER A 280 0.57 25.03 -50.73
CA SER A 280 0.49 26.49 -50.82
C SER A 280 -0.10 26.93 -52.15
N ALA A 281 -1.38 27.31 -52.14
CA ALA A 281 -2.05 27.83 -53.34
C ALA A 281 -1.30 29.01 -54.00
N LYS A 282 -0.60 29.84 -53.20
CA LYS A 282 0.19 30.97 -53.69
C LYS A 282 1.44 30.51 -54.44
N LEU A 283 2.26 29.65 -53.85
CA LEU A 283 3.50 29.16 -54.47
C LEU A 283 3.20 28.20 -55.61
N ALA A 284 2.21 27.32 -55.47
CA ALA A 284 1.75 26.43 -56.53
C ALA A 284 1.36 27.24 -57.78
N PHE A 285 0.62 28.34 -57.61
CA PHE A 285 0.25 29.22 -58.72
C PHE A 285 1.48 29.85 -59.38
N ILE A 286 2.36 30.49 -58.58
CA ILE A 286 3.57 31.16 -59.09
C ILE A 286 4.51 30.18 -59.81
N LEU A 287 4.68 28.97 -59.27
CA LEU A 287 5.62 27.98 -59.79
C LEU A 287 5.03 27.12 -60.91
N SER A 288 3.70 27.08 -61.06
CA SER A 288 3.05 26.36 -62.18
C SER A 288 3.44 26.92 -63.55
N GLU A 289 3.70 28.23 -63.64
CA GLU A 289 4.16 28.90 -64.87
C GLU A 289 5.70 28.88 -65.03
N HIS A 290 6.43 28.46 -64.00
CA HIS A 290 7.90 28.52 -63.93
C HIS A 290 8.52 27.24 -63.31
N PRO A 291 8.43 26.09 -63.99
CA PRO A 291 8.95 24.81 -63.47
C PRO A 291 10.47 24.79 -63.29
N ASP A 292 11.20 25.58 -64.08
CA ASP A 292 12.65 25.76 -63.97
C ASP A 292 13.07 26.41 -62.65
N ILE A 293 12.27 27.35 -62.14
CA ILE A 293 12.51 28.01 -60.84
C ILE A 293 12.21 27.05 -59.69
N ALA A 294 11.18 26.21 -59.81
CA ALA A 294 10.86 25.19 -58.82
C ALA A 294 11.99 24.16 -58.67
N GLU A 295 12.55 23.69 -59.79
CA GLU A 295 13.69 22.77 -59.80
C GLU A 295 14.95 23.43 -59.20
N ARG A 296 15.23 24.68 -59.58
CA ARG A 296 16.35 25.45 -59.02
C ARG A 296 16.20 25.66 -57.51
N PHE A 297 14.98 25.91 -57.03
CA PHE A 297 14.70 26.06 -55.61
C PHE A 297 14.93 24.77 -54.84
N ALA A 298 14.38 23.65 -55.32
CA ALA A 298 14.59 22.34 -54.71
C ALA A 298 16.08 21.97 -54.65
N ALA A 299 16.82 22.21 -55.74
CA ALA A 299 18.27 21.98 -55.80
C ALA A 299 19.06 22.87 -54.82
N LEU A 300 18.62 24.12 -54.62
CA LEU A 300 19.29 25.03 -53.69
C LEU A 300 19.02 24.64 -52.23
N VAL A 301 17.76 24.40 -51.85
CA VAL A 301 17.39 23.94 -50.50
C VAL A 301 18.10 22.63 -50.17
N LYS A 302 18.22 21.72 -51.13
CA LYS A 302 19.03 20.51 -51.01
C LYS A 302 20.50 20.83 -50.66
N LYS A 303 21.12 21.77 -51.37
CA LYS A 303 22.51 22.15 -51.14
C LYS A 303 22.71 22.83 -49.78
N THR A 304 21.81 23.73 -49.40
CA THR A 304 21.92 24.55 -48.19
C THR A 304 21.49 23.81 -46.92
N SER A 305 20.64 22.79 -47.03
CA SER A 305 20.16 21.98 -45.90
C SER A 305 21.21 21.03 -45.31
N GLN A 306 22.28 20.69 -46.06
CA GLN A 306 23.42 19.89 -45.59
C GLN A 306 23.04 18.59 -44.85
N GLY A 307 21.96 17.92 -45.28
CA GLY A 307 21.49 16.68 -44.63
C GLY A 307 20.60 16.88 -43.40
N MET A 308 20.10 18.10 -43.17
CA MET A 308 19.18 18.45 -42.08
C MET A 308 17.77 18.79 -42.61
N PHE A 309 16.80 17.93 -42.30
CA PHE A 309 15.39 18.12 -42.67
C PHE A 309 14.78 19.37 -42.05
N LEU A 310 15.12 19.65 -40.78
CA LEU A 310 14.64 20.83 -40.07
C LEU A 310 15.00 22.13 -40.81
N LEU A 311 16.23 22.23 -41.32
CA LEU A 311 16.67 23.40 -42.06
C LEU A 311 15.92 23.55 -43.39
N ALA A 312 15.68 22.44 -44.11
CA ALA A 312 14.87 22.46 -45.32
C ALA A 312 13.44 22.97 -45.02
N ARG A 313 12.83 22.50 -43.92
CA ARG A 313 11.52 23.00 -43.45
C ARG A 313 11.53 24.49 -43.13
N LEU A 314 12.48 24.97 -42.34
CA LEU A 314 12.58 26.39 -41.94
C LEU A 314 12.82 27.30 -43.16
N GLN A 315 13.65 26.88 -44.11
CA GLN A 315 13.86 27.59 -45.37
C GLN A 315 12.58 27.66 -46.21
N MET A 316 11.80 26.56 -46.26
CA MET A 316 10.50 26.54 -46.93
C MET A 316 9.51 27.49 -46.28
N GLU A 317 9.41 27.50 -44.95
CA GLU A 317 8.54 28.41 -44.20
C GLU A 317 8.92 29.88 -44.42
N LEU A 318 10.21 30.20 -44.42
CA LEU A 318 10.71 31.55 -44.71
C LEU A 318 10.34 32.02 -46.12
N VAL A 319 10.40 31.12 -47.12
CA VAL A 319 9.97 31.42 -48.49
C VAL A 319 8.45 31.59 -48.57
N LEU A 320 7.68 30.70 -47.93
CA LEU A 320 6.22 30.78 -47.86
C LEU A 320 5.73 32.10 -47.24
N GLU A 321 6.43 32.59 -46.21
CA GLU A 321 6.08 33.83 -45.51
C GLU A 321 6.43 35.09 -46.32
N ARG A 322 7.60 35.11 -46.99
CA ARG A 322 8.16 36.34 -47.59
C ARG A 322 7.94 36.49 -49.10
N CYS A 323 7.67 35.39 -49.80
CA CYS A 323 7.65 35.39 -51.27
C CYS A 323 6.22 35.40 -51.81
N THR A 324 5.77 36.58 -52.23
CA THR A 324 4.49 36.77 -52.95
C THR A 324 4.64 36.96 -54.46
N THR A 325 5.88 37.09 -54.95
CA THR A 325 6.20 37.32 -56.36
C THR A 325 7.41 36.50 -56.78
N ILE A 326 7.58 36.28 -58.09
CA ILE A 326 8.78 35.63 -58.64
C ILE A 326 10.05 36.41 -58.28
N GLY A 327 10.00 37.74 -58.33
CA GLY A 327 11.15 38.59 -57.98
C GLY A 327 11.58 38.43 -56.52
N SER A 328 10.62 38.36 -55.58
CA SER A 328 10.94 38.13 -54.17
C SER A 328 11.39 36.69 -53.91
N LEU A 329 10.90 35.70 -54.68
CA LEU A 329 11.39 34.33 -54.64
C LEU A 329 12.85 34.23 -55.11
N LEU A 330 13.19 34.83 -56.26
CA LEU A 330 14.56 34.86 -56.78
C LEU A 330 15.53 35.56 -55.82
N LYS A 331 15.10 36.66 -55.18
CA LYS A 331 15.91 37.33 -54.17
C LYS A 331 16.09 36.48 -52.92
N ALA A 332 15.06 35.79 -52.46
CA ALA A 332 15.15 34.88 -51.31
C ALA A 332 16.07 33.69 -51.60
N LEU A 333 16.08 33.17 -52.83
CA LEU A 333 17.02 32.14 -53.28
C LEU A 333 18.48 32.62 -53.23
N GLU A 334 18.77 33.91 -53.43
CA GLU A 334 20.14 34.43 -53.33
C GLU A 334 20.62 34.57 -51.87
N THR A 335 19.70 34.82 -50.94
CA THR A 335 20.01 35.08 -49.52
C THR A 335 19.60 33.93 -48.59
N LEU A 336 19.41 32.73 -49.13
CA LEU A 336 18.92 31.59 -48.36
C LEU A 336 20.01 31.15 -47.36
N PRO A 337 19.75 31.15 -46.04
CA PRO A 337 20.76 30.82 -45.03
C PRO A 337 21.27 29.39 -45.19
N SER A 338 22.58 29.20 -45.05
CA SER A 338 23.22 27.88 -45.04
C SER A 338 23.48 27.44 -43.60
N GLY A 339 22.94 26.29 -43.18
CA GLY A 339 23.05 25.86 -41.79
C GLY A 339 22.00 26.48 -40.86
N ILE A 340 21.79 25.81 -39.72
CA ILE A 340 20.68 26.15 -38.82
C ILE A 340 20.94 27.42 -37.99
N ASN A 341 22.20 27.65 -37.58
CA ASN A 341 22.57 28.84 -36.80
C ASN A 341 22.41 30.13 -37.61
N ASP A 342 22.70 30.10 -38.92
CA ASP A 342 22.47 31.26 -39.79
C ASP A 342 20.97 31.54 -39.98
N MET A 343 20.13 30.50 -39.96
CA MET A 343 18.68 30.66 -39.92
C MET A 343 18.25 31.37 -38.63
N TYR A 344 18.72 30.90 -37.47
CA TYR A 344 18.38 31.53 -36.20
C TYR A 344 18.90 32.96 -36.08
N ARG A 345 20.10 33.26 -36.59
CA ARG A 345 20.62 34.64 -36.67
C ARG A 345 19.71 35.54 -37.50
N LEU A 346 19.26 35.10 -38.68
CA LEU A 346 18.31 35.87 -39.46
C LEU A 346 16.99 36.12 -38.72
N THR A 347 16.51 35.15 -37.94
CA THR A 347 15.32 35.35 -37.10
C THR A 347 15.59 36.31 -35.95
N MET A 348 16.77 36.26 -35.32
CA MET A 348 17.17 37.22 -34.30
C MET A 348 17.34 38.63 -34.87
N ASP A 349 17.86 38.77 -36.08
CA ASP A 349 17.95 40.07 -36.78
C ASP A 349 16.55 40.63 -37.07
N ARG A 350 15.57 39.77 -37.41
CA ARG A 350 14.16 40.17 -37.56
C ARG A 350 13.62 40.70 -36.23
N ILE A 351 13.86 39.98 -35.13
CA ILE A 351 13.45 40.42 -33.79
C ILE A 351 14.12 41.76 -33.47
N GLY A 352 15.42 41.91 -33.72
CA GLY A 352 16.17 43.15 -33.50
C GLY A 352 15.71 44.34 -34.36
N SER A 353 14.89 44.11 -35.40
CA SER A 353 14.28 45.17 -36.22
C SER A 353 12.91 45.65 -35.71
N LEU A 354 12.38 45.01 -34.67
CA LEU A 354 11.15 45.42 -33.98
C LEU A 354 11.39 46.65 -33.08
N SER A 355 10.34 47.16 -32.45
CA SER A 355 10.48 48.24 -31.46
C SER A 355 11.29 47.78 -30.24
N GLU A 356 11.90 48.72 -29.52
CA GLU A 356 12.73 48.41 -28.33
C GLU A 356 11.95 47.64 -27.26
N GLU A 357 10.66 47.95 -27.10
CA GLU A 357 9.74 47.26 -26.19
C GLU A 357 9.49 45.81 -26.62
N GLU A 358 9.20 45.57 -27.91
CA GLU A 358 9.00 44.22 -28.45
C GLU A 358 10.27 43.37 -28.38
N VAL A 359 11.43 43.97 -28.65
CA VAL A 359 12.74 43.31 -28.51
C VAL A 359 12.96 42.87 -27.05
N SER A 360 12.72 43.77 -26.09
CA SER A 360 12.83 43.46 -24.67
C SER A 360 11.86 42.36 -24.23
N LEU A 361 10.61 42.39 -24.71
CA LEU A 361 9.62 41.34 -24.46
C LEU A 361 10.07 39.98 -25.00
N ALA A 362 10.58 39.93 -26.23
CA ALA A 362 11.08 38.70 -26.84
C ALA A 362 12.23 38.10 -26.03
N HIS A 363 13.22 38.92 -25.68
CA HIS A 363 14.38 38.47 -24.92
C HIS A 363 14.02 38.02 -23.51
N ARG A 364 13.16 38.74 -22.78
CA ARG A 364 12.66 38.30 -21.48
C ARG A 364 11.90 36.98 -21.58
N ALA A 365 11.09 36.79 -22.62
CA ALA A 365 10.40 35.52 -22.86
C ALA A 365 11.39 34.38 -23.10
N PHE A 366 12.45 34.60 -23.89
CA PHE A 366 13.50 33.61 -24.11
C PHE A 366 14.23 33.25 -22.82
N LEU A 367 14.53 34.23 -21.95
CA LEU A 367 15.16 33.97 -20.65
C LEU A 367 14.29 33.07 -19.76
N TRP A 368 12.99 33.37 -19.65
CA TRP A 368 12.06 32.55 -18.88
C TRP A 368 11.94 31.13 -19.45
N ILE A 369 11.79 30.97 -20.76
CA ILE A 369 11.69 29.64 -21.39
C ILE A 369 13.01 28.86 -21.24
N LEU A 370 14.15 29.54 -21.28
CA LEU A 370 15.47 28.90 -21.24
C LEU A 370 15.90 28.49 -19.83
N HIS A 371 15.63 29.34 -18.83
CA HIS A 371 16.18 29.22 -17.47
C HIS A 371 15.18 28.80 -16.41
N ALA A 372 13.88 28.74 -16.73
CA ALA A 372 12.89 28.24 -15.77
C ALA A 372 13.19 26.78 -15.37
N LYS A 373 13.03 26.47 -14.09
CA LYS A 373 13.24 25.13 -13.53
C LYS A 373 12.20 24.12 -14.04
N LYS A 374 11.04 24.61 -14.48
CA LYS A 374 9.93 23.82 -15.02
C LYS A 374 9.27 24.58 -16.16
N ASP A 375 8.70 23.84 -17.10
CA ASP A 375 7.88 24.42 -18.17
C ASP A 375 6.78 25.29 -17.57
N LEU A 376 6.66 26.50 -18.14
CA LEU A 376 5.66 27.48 -17.76
C LEU A 376 4.38 27.26 -18.55
N SER A 377 3.24 27.56 -17.94
CA SER A 377 2.02 27.76 -18.71
C SER A 377 2.13 29.06 -19.52
N PRO A 378 1.35 29.21 -20.60
CA PRO A 378 1.27 30.48 -21.32
C PRO A 378 0.86 31.63 -20.36
N GLU A 379 -0.09 31.40 -19.47
CA GLU A 379 -0.56 32.38 -18.49
C GLU A 379 0.54 32.76 -17.49
N ASP A 380 1.33 31.79 -17.02
CA ASP A 380 2.49 32.05 -16.14
C ASP A 380 3.50 32.97 -16.81
N LEU A 381 3.84 32.71 -18.09
CA LEU A 381 4.78 33.53 -18.82
C LEU A 381 4.23 34.94 -19.07
N GLN A 382 2.95 35.08 -19.42
CA GLN A 382 2.33 36.40 -19.60
C GLN A 382 2.42 37.24 -18.35
N HIS A 383 2.12 36.66 -17.19
CA HIS A 383 2.21 37.36 -15.92
C HIS A 383 3.65 37.69 -15.55
N ALA A 384 4.61 36.81 -15.85
CA ALA A 384 6.03 37.10 -15.62
C ALA A 384 6.54 38.28 -16.46
N LEU A 385 6.00 38.48 -17.67
CA LEU A 385 6.42 39.55 -18.57
C LEU A 385 5.86 40.94 -18.21
N THR A 386 4.83 41.03 -17.36
CA THR A 386 4.34 42.33 -16.85
C THR A 386 5.22 42.93 -15.76
N PHE A 387 6.19 42.16 -15.25
CA PHE A 387 7.12 42.63 -14.23
C PHE A 387 8.15 43.62 -14.79
N SER A 388 8.27 44.77 -14.13
CA SER A 388 9.31 45.77 -14.36
C SER A 388 10.49 45.52 -13.41
N TYR A 389 11.66 45.20 -13.95
CA TYR A 389 12.83 44.90 -13.12
C TYR A 389 13.42 46.16 -12.47
N GLU A 390 13.26 47.33 -13.08
CA GLU A 390 13.73 48.61 -12.54
C GLU A 390 12.84 49.08 -11.38
N ALA A 391 11.51 48.99 -11.56
CA ALA A 391 10.54 49.43 -10.56
C ALA A 391 10.26 48.37 -9.48
N LYS A 392 10.64 47.11 -9.71
CA LYS A 392 10.38 45.96 -8.83
C LYS A 392 8.89 45.70 -8.59
N GLU A 393 8.05 45.97 -9.59
CA GLU A 393 6.60 45.83 -9.50
C GLU A 393 5.99 45.25 -10.78
N PHE A 394 4.79 44.69 -10.66
CA PHE A 394 3.99 44.24 -11.80
C PHE A 394 3.15 45.39 -12.35
N VAL A 395 3.25 45.62 -13.65
CA VAL A 395 2.49 46.67 -14.34
C VAL A 395 1.36 46.02 -15.14
N GLU A 396 0.14 46.03 -14.61
CA GLU A 396 -1.02 45.36 -15.24
C GLU A 396 -1.26 45.81 -16.69
N ASP A 397 -1.06 47.10 -16.97
CA ASP A 397 -1.23 47.69 -18.30
C ASP A 397 -0.17 47.21 -19.32
N SER A 398 0.87 46.50 -18.89
CA SER A 398 1.94 45.95 -19.75
C SER A 398 1.69 44.49 -20.19
N SER A 399 0.47 43.97 -20.00
CA SER A 399 0.13 42.59 -20.36
C SER A 399 0.09 42.37 -21.87
N VAL A 400 0.88 41.39 -22.35
CA VAL A 400 0.90 40.96 -23.75
C VAL A 400 0.08 39.69 -23.94
N THR A 401 -0.71 39.62 -25.01
CA THR A 401 -1.44 38.39 -25.36
C THR A 401 -0.51 37.32 -25.95
N ILE A 402 -0.74 36.04 -25.67
CA ILE A 402 0.07 34.93 -26.24
C ILE A 402 0.20 34.99 -27.77
N PRO A 403 -0.87 35.21 -28.56
CA PRO A 403 -0.72 35.26 -30.02
C PRO A 403 0.22 36.38 -30.48
N VAL A 404 0.19 37.53 -29.80
CA VAL A 404 1.12 38.65 -30.09
C VAL A 404 2.54 38.27 -29.66
N LEU A 405 2.72 37.65 -28.50
CA LEU A 405 4.04 37.19 -28.04
C LEU A 405 4.67 36.18 -29.00
N LEU A 406 3.90 35.20 -29.49
CA LEU A 406 4.38 34.21 -30.47
C LEU A 406 4.76 34.87 -31.81
N SER A 407 4.02 35.91 -32.22
CA SER A 407 4.34 36.72 -33.39
C SER A 407 5.64 37.50 -33.21
N ILE A 408 5.83 38.16 -32.05
CA ILE A 408 7.06 38.89 -31.69
C ILE A 408 8.26 37.94 -31.70
N CYS A 409 8.10 36.72 -31.15
CA CYS A 409 9.14 35.69 -31.13
C CYS A 409 9.43 35.08 -32.52
N CYS A 410 8.78 35.55 -33.60
CA CYS A 410 9.00 35.13 -34.98
C CYS A 410 8.98 33.59 -35.18
N GLY A 411 8.10 32.89 -34.47
CA GLY A 411 7.96 31.43 -34.57
C GLY A 411 9.06 30.60 -33.89
N LEU A 412 9.95 31.22 -33.11
CA LEU A 412 10.95 30.50 -32.31
C LEU A 412 10.34 29.83 -31.06
N VAL A 413 9.14 30.27 -30.66
CA VAL A 413 8.41 29.82 -29.49
C VAL A 413 7.06 29.25 -29.95
N THR A 414 6.62 28.17 -29.33
CA THR A 414 5.35 27.49 -29.60
C THR A 414 4.60 27.20 -28.29
N VAL A 415 3.28 27.06 -28.40
CA VAL A 415 2.42 26.57 -27.32
C VAL A 415 1.90 25.20 -27.70
N GLU A 416 2.17 24.22 -26.85
CA GLU A 416 1.85 22.82 -27.08
C GLU A 416 1.16 22.23 -25.85
N LYS A 417 0.35 21.19 -26.04
CA LYS A 417 -0.19 20.43 -24.92
C LYS A 417 0.96 19.73 -24.19
N LYS A 418 0.90 19.70 -22.86
CA LYS A 418 1.90 19.00 -22.05
C LYS A 418 1.76 17.49 -22.20
N ARG A 419 0.53 16.99 -22.20
CA ARG A 419 0.17 15.58 -22.44
C ARG A 419 -1.13 15.54 -23.24
N ASP A 420 -1.34 14.53 -24.07
CA ASP A 420 -2.52 14.53 -24.95
C ASP A 420 -3.86 14.36 -24.21
N TRP A 421 -3.86 13.69 -23.06
CA TRP A 421 -5.05 13.55 -22.20
C TRP A 421 -5.25 14.75 -21.26
N ASP A 422 -4.26 15.63 -21.15
CA ASP A 422 -4.27 16.78 -20.26
C ASP A 422 -4.40 18.07 -21.10
N ASP A 423 -5.42 18.87 -20.83
CA ASP A 423 -5.58 20.14 -21.53
C ASP A 423 -4.60 21.23 -21.04
N THR A 424 -3.69 20.91 -20.11
CA THR A 424 -2.60 21.82 -19.74
C THR A 424 -1.70 22.13 -20.93
N LYS A 425 -1.55 23.42 -21.21
CA LYS A 425 -0.67 23.95 -22.23
C LYS A 425 0.64 24.41 -21.61
N VAL A 426 1.72 24.24 -22.35
CA VAL A 426 3.06 24.74 -21.98
C VAL A 426 3.65 25.54 -23.13
N ILE A 427 4.43 26.55 -22.78
CA ILE A 427 5.17 27.37 -23.75
C ILE A 427 6.63 26.92 -23.80
N ARG A 428 7.15 26.68 -25.01
CA ARG A 428 8.49 26.12 -25.23
C ARG A 428 9.13 26.68 -26.50
N PHE A 429 10.43 26.46 -26.67
CA PHE A 429 11.06 26.68 -27.97
C PHE A 429 10.55 25.66 -28.99
N ILE A 430 10.39 26.10 -30.25
CA ILE A 430 9.88 25.26 -31.35
C ILE A 430 10.72 23.99 -31.61
N HIS A 431 12.00 24.01 -31.25
CA HIS A 431 12.89 22.87 -31.40
C HIS A 431 14.09 22.98 -30.45
N TYR A 432 14.67 21.86 -30.02
CA TYR A 432 15.85 21.81 -29.14
C TYR A 432 17.02 22.65 -29.64
N SER A 433 17.31 22.60 -30.94
CA SER A 433 18.42 23.38 -31.52
C SER A 433 18.23 24.90 -31.37
N THR A 434 16.98 25.36 -31.23
CA THR A 434 16.70 26.77 -30.90
C THR A 434 17.19 27.06 -29.49
N GLN A 435 16.89 26.18 -28.53
CA GLN A 435 17.38 26.32 -27.15
C GLN A 435 18.90 26.27 -27.08
N GLU A 436 19.54 25.36 -27.83
CA GLU A 436 21.01 25.25 -27.93
C GLU A 436 21.62 26.55 -28.44
N PHE A 437 21.08 27.11 -29.52
CA PHE A 437 21.50 28.41 -30.05
C PHE A 437 21.29 29.56 -29.06
N MET A 438 20.18 29.54 -28.31
CA MET A 438 19.86 30.59 -27.32
C MET A 438 20.81 30.60 -26.11
N LYS A 439 21.40 29.45 -25.73
CA LYS A 439 22.36 29.37 -24.61
C LYS A 439 23.64 30.18 -24.84
N ASP A 440 24.06 30.28 -26.10
CA ASP A 440 25.28 31.00 -26.48
C ASP A 440 25.05 32.50 -26.66
N LEU A 441 23.78 32.95 -26.61
CA LEU A 441 23.42 34.36 -26.73
C LEU A 441 23.45 35.05 -25.37
N ALA A 442 24.16 36.18 -25.31
CA ALA A 442 24.13 37.08 -24.16
C ALA A 442 23.20 38.26 -24.46
N PHE A 443 22.13 38.42 -23.66
CA PHE A 443 21.24 39.57 -23.73
C PHE A 443 21.78 40.69 -22.82
N SER A 444 22.85 41.37 -23.25
CA SER A 444 23.61 42.31 -22.41
C SER A 444 22.85 43.52 -21.85
N HIS A 445 21.67 43.82 -22.39
CA HIS A 445 20.78 44.90 -21.92
C HIS A 445 19.84 44.43 -20.80
N LEU A 446 19.77 43.13 -20.54
CA LEU A 446 18.95 42.54 -19.48
C LEU A 446 19.83 42.17 -18.27
N PRO A 447 19.23 42.06 -17.07
CA PRO A 447 19.88 41.50 -15.91
C PRO A 447 20.33 40.05 -16.13
N ASP A 448 21.09 39.53 -15.17
CA ASP A 448 21.35 38.10 -15.11
C ASP A 448 20.03 37.30 -15.17
N PRO A 449 19.95 36.22 -15.97
CA PRO A 449 18.72 35.47 -16.13
C PRO A 449 18.14 34.93 -14.81
N HIS A 450 18.99 34.34 -13.97
CA HIS A 450 18.53 33.77 -12.71
C HIS A 450 18.19 34.85 -11.69
N ASP A 451 18.86 36.01 -11.74
CA ASP A 451 18.50 37.15 -10.88
C ASP A 451 17.16 37.76 -11.29
N LEU A 452 16.90 37.93 -12.60
CA LEU A 452 15.60 38.36 -13.12
C LEU A 452 14.49 37.40 -12.65
N LEU A 453 14.66 36.10 -12.88
CA LEU A 453 13.67 35.08 -12.51
C LEU A 453 13.45 35.03 -10.99
N ALA A 454 14.51 35.14 -10.18
CA ALA A 454 14.42 35.16 -8.73
C ALA A 454 13.67 36.39 -8.23
N VAL A 455 14.05 37.59 -8.69
CA VAL A 455 13.43 38.86 -8.29
C VAL A 455 11.97 38.94 -8.71
N THR A 456 11.63 38.58 -9.95
CA THR A 456 10.23 38.54 -10.40
C THR A 456 9.41 37.55 -9.58
N SER A 457 9.97 36.37 -9.28
CA SER A 457 9.27 35.37 -8.47
C SER A 457 9.07 35.84 -7.02
N VAL A 458 10.08 36.46 -6.41
CA VAL A 458 9.97 37.03 -5.06
C VAL A 458 8.92 38.13 -5.02
N ALA A 459 8.90 39.04 -5.99
CA ALA A 459 7.87 40.07 -6.08
C ALA A 459 6.47 39.46 -6.24
N CYS A 460 6.33 38.36 -7.00
CA CYS A 460 5.05 37.65 -7.16
C CYS A 460 4.57 37.03 -5.84
N VAL A 461 5.49 36.47 -5.06
CA VAL A 461 5.20 35.92 -3.73
C VAL A 461 4.84 37.04 -2.76
N GLU A 462 5.58 38.15 -2.78
CA GLU A 462 5.37 39.31 -1.91
C GLU A 462 3.99 39.94 -2.11
N THR A 463 3.54 40.13 -3.35
CA THR A 463 2.20 40.68 -3.66
C THR A 463 1.05 39.82 -3.14
N HIS A 464 1.28 38.52 -2.94
CA HIS A 464 0.27 37.55 -2.52
C HIS A 464 0.50 37.01 -1.09
N LEU A 465 1.48 37.55 -0.36
CA LEU A 465 1.92 37.02 0.92
C LEU A 465 0.83 37.09 2.00
N GLU A 466 0.05 38.17 2.03
CA GLU A 466 -1.05 38.35 2.99
C GLU A 466 -2.13 37.26 2.82
N MET A 467 -2.50 36.97 1.58
CA MET A 467 -3.49 35.94 1.26
C MET A 467 -2.96 34.54 1.61
N LEU A 468 -1.71 34.21 1.27
CA LEU A 468 -1.08 32.93 1.64
C LEU A 468 -1.05 32.76 3.17
N THR A 469 -0.73 33.83 3.90
CA THR A 469 -0.71 33.85 5.36
C THR A 469 -2.11 33.70 5.97
N ALA A 470 -3.12 34.33 5.37
CA ALA A 470 -4.51 34.22 5.81
C ALA A 470 -5.05 32.80 5.61
N ALA A 471 -4.75 32.16 4.48
CA ALA A 471 -5.13 30.77 4.21
C ALA A 471 -4.56 29.81 5.25
N LEU A 472 -3.28 29.97 5.60
CA LEU A 472 -2.63 29.15 6.64
C LEU A 472 -3.24 29.37 8.03
N LYS A 473 -3.53 30.61 8.40
CA LYS A 473 -4.21 30.94 9.67
C LYS A 473 -5.60 30.30 9.76
N SER A 474 -6.35 30.32 8.66
CA SER A 474 -7.66 29.67 8.57
C SER A 474 -7.56 28.16 8.79
N ALA A 475 -6.59 27.50 8.18
CA ALA A 475 -6.37 26.06 8.37
C ALA A 475 -5.98 25.71 9.80
N LYS A 476 -5.06 26.49 10.41
CA LYS A 476 -4.71 26.32 11.83
C LYS A 476 -5.91 26.44 12.75
N SER A 477 -6.83 27.36 12.46
CA SER A 477 -8.08 27.50 13.23
C SER A 477 -9.05 26.34 13.05
N ALA A 478 -8.96 25.61 11.94
CA ALA A 478 -9.73 24.41 11.65
C ALA A 478 -9.08 23.11 12.18
N GLY A 479 -7.93 23.21 12.88
CA GLY A 479 -7.17 22.05 13.37
C GLY A 479 -6.20 21.46 12.35
N GLU A 480 -6.03 22.09 11.18
CA GLU A 480 -5.08 21.67 10.14
C GLU A 480 -3.77 22.46 10.25
N ASN A 481 -2.63 21.78 10.32
CA ASN A 481 -1.32 22.44 10.41
C ASN A 481 -0.73 22.87 9.05
N TRP A 482 -1.40 22.56 7.95
CA TRP A 482 -0.91 22.82 6.60
C TRP A 482 -2.04 23.16 5.63
N VAL A 483 -1.70 23.80 4.51
CA VAL A 483 -2.63 24.06 3.40
C VAL A 483 -2.02 23.64 2.08
N SER A 484 -2.82 23.05 1.19
CA SER A 484 -2.37 22.74 -0.17
C SER A 484 -2.05 24.03 -0.95
N VAL A 485 -0.78 24.20 -1.33
CA VAL A 485 -0.32 25.34 -2.16
C VAL A 485 -1.11 25.36 -3.47
N SER A 486 -1.35 24.21 -4.07
CA SER A 486 -2.10 24.12 -5.33
C SER A 486 -3.55 24.55 -5.18
N GLY A 487 -4.19 24.33 -4.02
CA GLY A 487 -5.56 24.78 -3.77
C GLY A 487 -5.65 26.31 -3.69
N VAL A 488 -4.65 26.97 -3.09
CA VAL A 488 -4.64 28.44 -2.94
C VAL A 488 -4.18 29.14 -4.23
N THR A 489 -3.26 28.53 -4.97
CA THR A 489 -2.61 29.14 -6.15
C THR A 489 -3.27 28.79 -7.48
N GLN A 490 -4.32 27.95 -7.51
CA GLN A 490 -4.90 27.39 -8.74
C GLN A 490 -5.31 28.44 -9.78
N HIS A 491 -5.71 29.63 -9.33
CA HIS A 491 -6.22 30.71 -10.17
C HIS A 491 -5.27 31.89 -10.32
N LEU A 492 -4.04 31.79 -9.78
CA LEU A 492 -3.08 32.89 -9.76
C LEU A 492 -1.88 32.55 -10.66
N PRO A 493 -1.81 33.16 -11.85
CA PRO A 493 -0.71 32.95 -12.78
C PRO A 493 0.64 33.24 -12.11
N LEU A 494 1.66 32.47 -12.47
CA LEU A 494 3.04 32.52 -11.98
C LEU A 494 3.23 32.18 -10.50
N LEU A 495 2.29 32.48 -9.59
CA LEU A 495 2.48 32.35 -8.14
C LEU A 495 2.90 30.94 -7.73
N ARG A 496 2.30 29.91 -8.33
CA ARG A 496 2.67 28.51 -8.08
C ARG A 496 4.10 28.22 -8.47
N TYR A 497 4.52 28.71 -9.64
CA TYR A 497 5.90 28.56 -10.10
C TYR A 497 6.85 29.36 -9.19
N ALA A 498 6.52 30.62 -8.94
CA ALA A 498 7.31 31.56 -8.17
C ALA A 498 7.58 31.02 -6.78
N HIS A 499 6.53 30.68 -6.02
CA HIS A 499 6.61 30.12 -4.66
C HIS A 499 7.51 28.89 -4.58
N LYS A 500 7.44 27.99 -5.58
CA LYS A 500 8.20 26.74 -5.60
C LYS A 500 9.64 26.88 -6.07
N ASN A 501 9.94 27.86 -6.93
CA ASN A 501 11.20 27.88 -7.69
C ASN A 501 12.05 29.14 -7.48
N TRP A 502 11.55 30.19 -6.82
CA TRP A 502 12.35 31.41 -6.57
C TRP A 502 13.67 31.11 -5.88
N GLY A 503 13.65 30.22 -4.86
CA GLY A 503 14.84 29.84 -4.10
C GLY A 503 15.89 29.10 -4.91
N HIS A 504 15.48 28.33 -5.92
CA HIS A 504 16.41 27.68 -6.85
C HIS A 504 17.19 28.71 -7.69
N HIS A 505 16.50 29.72 -8.20
CA HIS A 505 17.15 30.78 -8.96
C HIS A 505 18.02 31.67 -8.07
N ALA A 506 17.54 31.98 -6.85
CA ALA A 506 18.32 32.69 -5.85
C ALA A 506 19.62 31.94 -5.51
N LYS A 507 19.59 30.62 -5.32
CA LYS A 507 20.78 29.80 -5.05
C LYS A 507 21.81 29.86 -6.17
N ILE A 508 21.39 29.75 -7.43
CA ILE A 508 22.32 29.84 -8.57
C ILE A 508 23.02 31.22 -8.58
N CYS A 509 22.28 32.29 -8.30
CA CYS A 509 22.85 33.63 -8.19
C CYS A 509 23.79 33.76 -6.99
N ASP A 510 23.42 33.20 -5.84
CA ASP A 510 24.22 33.22 -4.63
C ASP A 510 25.55 32.48 -4.83
N ASP A 511 25.55 31.29 -5.46
CA ASP A 511 26.75 30.49 -5.71
C ASP A 511 27.70 31.13 -6.73
N GLN A 512 27.17 31.79 -7.77
CA GLN A 512 27.95 32.26 -8.91
C GLN A 512 28.30 33.75 -8.84
N ARG A 513 27.47 34.57 -8.19
CA ARG A 513 27.49 36.05 -8.23
C ARG A 513 26.96 36.64 -6.89
N SER A 514 26.66 37.93 -6.88
CA SER A 514 25.96 38.58 -5.76
C SER A 514 24.46 38.51 -5.99
N LEU A 515 23.72 38.02 -4.99
CA LEU A 515 22.27 38.07 -4.96
C LEU A 515 21.77 39.53 -4.98
N SER A 516 20.64 39.79 -5.65
CA SER A 516 20.02 41.12 -5.65
C SER A 516 19.65 41.59 -4.23
N PRO A 517 19.93 42.85 -3.86
CA PRO A 517 19.51 43.42 -2.56
C PRO A 517 18.00 43.37 -2.32
N PHE A 518 17.20 43.24 -3.38
CA PHE A 518 15.75 43.08 -3.26
C PHE A 518 15.38 41.79 -2.52
N ILE A 519 16.12 40.69 -2.74
CA ILE A 519 15.86 39.41 -2.09
C ILE A 519 16.28 39.45 -0.61
N ASP A 520 17.40 40.12 -0.31
CA ASP A 520 17.83 40.37 1.08
C ASP A 520 16.81 41.25 1.83
N SER A 521 16.32 42.31 1.19
CA SER A 521 15.26 43.17 1.72
C SER A 521 13.97 42.40 1.96
N PHE A 522 13.54 41.59 0.99
CA PHE A 522 12.36 40.73 1.11
C PHE A 522 12.52 39.80 2.31
N LEU A 523 13.65 39.09 2.45
CA LEU A 523 13.95 38.16 3.55
C LEU A 523 14.10 38.85 4.91
N SER A 524 14.52 40.11 4.94
CA SER A 524 14.70 40.89 6.17
C SER A 524 13.40 41.51 6.68
N GLN A 525 12.47 41.87 5.78
CA GLN A 525 11.27 42.63 6.12
C GLN A 525 10.09 41.76 6.54
N HIS A 526 9.94 40.57 5.98
CA HIS A 526 8.81 39.69 6.30
C HIS A 526 9.20 38.68 7.37
N HIS A 527 8.34 38.51 8.38
CA HIS A 527 8.58 37.58 9.48
C HIS A 527 7.87 36.23 9.28
N THR A 528 7.18 36.07 8.14
CA THR A 528 6.32 34.94 7.83
C THR A 528 6.51 34.52 6.38
N TYR A 529 7.29 33.48 6.15
CA TYR A 529 7.33 32.80 4.85
C TYR A 529 6.72 31.43 5.00
N THR A 530 5.87 31.09 4.03
CA THR A 530 5.46 29.72 3.83
C THR A 530 6.48 29.10 2.89
N LEU A 531 7.37 28.27 3.40
CA LEU A 531 8.24 27.48 2.52
C LEU A 531 7.46 26.24 2.11
N SER A 532 7.57 25.88 0.83
CA SER A 532 6.90 24.70 0.33
C SER A 532 7.77 23.48 0.59
N ASP A 533 7.35 22.63 1.52
CA ASP A 533 7.77 21.24 1.56
C ASP A 533 7.00 20.45 0.47
N GLY A 534 7.31 20.76 -0.79
CA GLY A 534 6.69 20.15 -1.96
C GLY A 534 5.33 20.75 -2.38
N ALA A 535 4.26 20.49 -1.62
CA ALA A 535 2.87 20.84 -1.95
C ALA A 535 2.08 21.51 -0.79
N ARG A 536 2.70 21.61 0.39
CA ARG A 536 2.09 22.14 1.61
C ARG A 536 2.69 23.50 1.98
N LEU A 537 1.85 24.43 2.42
CA LEU A 537 2.26 25.63 3.16
C LEU A 537 2.42 25.22 4.63
N SER A 538 3.65 25.26 5.17
CA SER A 538 3.94 24.96 6.59
C SER A 538 4.58 26.17 7.30
N GLU A 539 5.00 25.97 8.54
CA GLU A 539 5.26 26.97 9.60
C GLU A 539 5.95 28.27 9.20
N VAL A 540 5.63 29.30 9.98
CA VAL A 540 6.15 30.66 9.92
C VAL A 540 7.64 30.66 10.25
N SER A 541 8.47 30.67 9.21
CA SER A 541 9.93 30.74 9.31
C SER A 541 10.43 32.19 9.19
N SER A 542 11.51 32.54 9.88
CA SER A 542 12.19 33.83 9.66
C SER A 542 12.98 33.81 8.34
N GLY A 543 13.39 34.98 7.84
CA GLY A 543 14.20 35.07 6.62
C GLY A 543 15.50 34.26 6.68
N LEU A 544 16.11 34.15 7.86
CA LEU A 544 17.31 33.35 8.06
C LEU A 544 17.05 31.84 7.95
N HIS A 545 15.90 31.35 8.42
CA HIS A 545 15.49 29.95 8.22
C HIS A 545 15.26 29.67 6.73
N CYS A 546 14.64 30.61 6.01
CA CYS A 546 14.43 30.50 4.57
C CYS A 546 15.75 30.45 3.79
N ALA A 547 16.67 31.38 4.09
CA ALA A 547 17.99 31.40 3.49
C ALA A 547 18.76 30.09 3.76
N THR A 548 18.61 29.54 4.97
CA THR A 548 19.25 28.29 5.36
C THR A 548 18.65 27.09 4.62
N MET A 549 17.33 26.97 4.56
CA MET A 549 16.65 25.89 3.83
C MET A 549 16.96 25.91 2.32
N LEU A 550 17.21 27.10 1.77
CA LEU A 550 17.58 27.29 0.37
C LEU A 550 19.10 27.24 0.14
N ASP A 551 19.89 27.08 1.20
CA ASP A 551 21.36 27.03 1.19
C ASP A 551 22.01 28.26 0.54
N LEU A 552 21.46 29.46 0.83
CA LEU A 552 21.98 30.77 0.38
C LEU A 552 23.21 31.19 1.22
N THR A 553 24.30 30.45 1.05
CA THR A 553 25.51 30.53 1.87
C THR A 553 26.14 31.92 1.89
N ASN A 554 26.19 32.64 0.77
CA ASN A 554 26.79 33.97 0.70
C ASN A 554 25.91 35.02 1.37
N LEU A 555 24.59 34.93 1.22
CA LEU A 555 23.64 35.76 1.97
C LEU A 555 23.72 35.51 3.48
N ILE A 556 23.78 34.25 3.94
CA ILE A 556 23.95 33.94 5.37
C ILE A 556 25.29 34.50 5.88
N SER A 557 26.34 34.37 5.07
CA SER A 557 27.69 34.88 5.38
C SER A 557 27.79 36.41 5.36
N SER A 558 26.80 37.14 4.83
CA SER A 558 26.77 38.60 4.92
C SER A 558 26.42 39.07 6.33
N GLY A 559 25.63 38.27 7.07
CA GLY A 559 25.11 38.61 8.40
C GLY A 559 24.02 39.69 8.40
N THR A 560 23.39 39.97 7.25
CA THR A 560 22.32 41.00 7.14
C THR A 560 20.99 40.55 7.73
N LEU A 561 20.71 39.24 7.71
CA LEU A 561 19.42 38.69 8.12
C LEU A 561 19.28 38.67 9.65
N PRO A 562 18.12 39.11 10.20
CA PRO A 562 17.90 39.13 11.64
C PRO A 562 17.79 37.71 12.21
N TYR A 563 18.51 37.46 13.30
CA TYR A 563 18.36 36.24 14.09
C TYR A 563 17.13 36.39 15.00
N SER A 564 16.05 35.70 14.66
CA SER A 564 14.86 35.59 15.53
C SER A 564 14.57 34.12 15.81
N PRO A 565 14.44 33.69 17.08
CA PRO A 565 13.83 32.42 17.37
C PRO A 565 12.37 32.48 16.89
N THR A 566 11.97 31.53 16.05
CA THR A 566 10.57 31.39 15.61
C THR A 566 9.68 31.14 16.85
N PRO A 567 8.42 31.61 16.87
CA PRO A 567 7.48 31.18 17.89
C PRO A 567 7.19 29.69 17.65
N GLY A 568 7.73 28.79 18.48
CA GLY A 568 7.66 27.36 18.21
C GLY A 568 9.03 26.69 18.27
N THR A 569 9.58 26.24 17.13
CA THR A 569 9.91 24.81 17.04
C THR A 569 11.24 24.41 16.39
N LYS A 570 12.07 25.26 15.75
CA LYS A 570 13.44 24.88 15.26
C LYS A 570 14.32 26.13 15.12
N THR A 571 15.65 26.01 15.20
CA THR A 571 16.60 27.10 14.87
C THR A 571 17.15 26.94 13.45
N PRO A 572 17.80 27.96 12.84
CA PRO A 572 18.42 27.79 11.52
C PRO A 572 19.46 26.65 11.51
N PHE A 573 20.13 26.39 12.63
CA PHE A 573 21.05 25.25 12.76
C PHE A 573 20.34 23.90 12.62
N HIS A 574 19.13 23.75 13.18
CA HIS A 574 18.32 22.54 13.00
C HIS A 574 17.91 22.36 11.53
N VAL A 575 17.49 23.44 10.85
CA VAL A 575 17.11 23.40 9.43
C VAL A 575 18.31 23.02 8.56
N ALA A 576 19.50 23.56 8.83
CA ALA A 576 20.71 23.20 8.10
C ALA A 576 21.07 21.72 8.28
N ALA A 577 20.90 21.19 9.50
CA ALA A 577 21.15 19.79 9.82
C ALA A 577 20.14 18.84 9.14
N GLU A 578 18.85 19.17 9.19
CA GLU A 578 17.75 18.45 8.55
C GLU A 578 17.92 18.33 7.04
N HIS A 579 18.39 19.40 6.39
CA HIS A 579 18.55 19.42 4.93
C HIS A 579 19.96 19.01 4.47
N GLY A 580 20.87 18.68 5.40
CA GLY A 580 22.25 18.33 5.08
C GLY A 580 23.07 19.47 4.48
N HIS A 581 22.67 20.73 4.72
CA HIS A 581 23.28 21.92 4.14
C HIS A 581 24.54 22.33 4.89
N THR A 582 25.62 21.58 4.65
CA THR A 582 26.93 21.76 5.29
C THR A 582 27.50 23.18 5.07
N ALA A 583 27.35 23.75 3.87
CA ALA A 583 27.83 25.10 3.56
C ALA A 583 27.06 26.18 4.35
N ALA A 584 25.72 26.14 4.33
CA ALA A 584 24.89 26.98 5.19
C ALA A 584 25.23 26.81 6.68
N LEU A 585 25.47 25.58 7.17
CA LEU A 585 25.86 25.33 8.56
C LEU A 585 27.18 26.05 8.91
N ARG A 586 28.19 26.00 8.02
CA ARG A 586 29.46 26.74 8.22
C ARG A 586 29.25 28.25 8.24
N ALA A 587 28.43 28.76 7.33
CA ALA A 587 28.10 30.18 7.28
C ALA A 587 27.37 30.64 8.56
N LEU A 588 26.42 29.83 9.04
CA LEU A 588 25.69 30.06 10.29
C LEU A 588 26.66 30.11 11.48
N LEU A 589 27.52 29.10 11.64
CA LEU A 589 28.53 29.06 12.70
C LEU A 589 29.49 30.27 12.66
N GLY A 590 29.71 30.83 11.47
CA GLY A 590 30.59 31.99 11.28
C GLY A 590 29.99 33.33 11.67
N LYS A 591 28.65 33.45 11.69
CA LYS A 591 27.93 34.73 11.85
C LYS A 591 26.94 34.75 13.01
N TYR A 592 26.42 33.60 13.41
CA TYR A 592 25.33 33.46 14.35
C TYR A 592 25.71 32.50 15.50
N SER A 593 25.09 32.72 16.66
CA SER A 593 25.21 31.91 17.86
C SER A 593 23.92 31.11 18.10
N GLY A 594 24.00 29.93 18.71
CA GLY A 594 22.84 29.11 19.07
C GLY A 594 22.82 27.69 18.50
N VAL A 595 23.98 27.14 18.11
CA VAL A 595 24.06 25.75 17.61
C VAL A 595 23.72 24.71 18.68
N HIS A 596 23.88 25.09 19.95
CA HIS A 596 23.57 24.27 21.12
C HIS A 596 22.11 24.36 21.58
N VAL A 597 21.32 25.27 21.00
CA VAL A 597 19.91 25.46 21.38
C VAL A 597 19.12 24.22 20.99
N LYS A 598 18.26 23.77 21.90
CA LYS A 598 17.33 22.67 21.69
C LYS A 598 15.99 23.19 21.20
N ASP A 599 15.29 22.39 20.38
CA ASP A 599 13.92 22.67 19.96
C ASP A 599 12.88 22.40 21.08
N GLU A 600 11.58 22.52 20.78
CA GLU A 600 10.50 22.29 21.76
C GLU A 600 10.40 20.85 22.27
N VAL A 601 10.99 19.90 21.55
CA VAL A 601 11.05 18.49 21.94
C VAL A 601 12.38 18.19 22.65
N GLY A 602 13.24 19.19 22.83
CA GLY A 602 14.54 19.03 23.47
C GLY A 602 15.64 18.52 22.53
N ARG A 603 15.37 18.45 21.21
CA ARG A 603 16.33 17.92 20.22
C ARG A 603 17.34 18.99 19.83
N THR A 604 18.57 18.57 19.62
CA THR A 604 19.66 19.41 19.09
C THR A 604 19.73 19.31 17.57
N PRO A 605 20.47 20.19 16.86
CA PRO A 605 20.68 20.04 15.42
C PRO A 605 21.20 18.66 15.01
N LEU A 606 22.02 18.01 15.85
CA LEU A 606 22.55 16.67 15.59
C LEU A 606 21.46 15.59 15.51
N HIS A 607 20.35 15.74 16.25
CA HIS A 607 19.20 14.83 16.12
C HIS A 607 18.54 14.98 14.75
N HIS A 608 18.37 16.22 14.30
CA HIS A 608 17.75 16.52 13.01
C HIS A 608 18.60 16.06 11.81
N CYS A 609 19.83 15.58 11.99
CA CYS A 609 20.58 14.95 10.91
C CYS A 609 20.08 13.53 10.55
N VAL A 610 19.34 12.88 11.45
CA VAL A 610 19.07 11.43 11.38
C VAL A 610 17.61 11.05 11.51
N LEU A 611 16.68 12.03 11.54
CA LEU A 611 15.24 11.75 11.56
C LEU A 611 14.74 11.36 10.16
N GLU A 612 13.54 10.80 10.08
CA GLU A 612 12.93 10.30 8.83
C GLU A 612 12.83 11.37 7.72
N ASP A 613 12.54 12.63 8.07
CA ASP A 613 12.41 13.73 7.10
C ASP A 613 13.76 14.34 6.68
N SER A 614 14.87 13.83 7.22
CA SER A 614 16.20 14.40 7.02
C SER A 614 16.86 13.91 5.73
N LYS A 615 17.60 14.81 5.08
CA LYS A 615 18.60 14.41 4.09
C LYS A 615 19.83 13.91 4.84
N TRP A 616 19.96 12.59 4.97
CA TRP A 616 21.09 11.94 5.62
C TRP A 616 22.38 12.27 4.88
N GLU A 617 23.08 13.30 5.33
CA GLU A 617 24.33 13.78 4.76
C GLU A 617 25.46 13.61 5.80
N PRO A 618 26.34 12.61 5.65
CA PRO A 618 27.36 12.30 6.66
C PRO A 618 28.29 13.47 7.00
N GLU A 619 28.54 14.36 6.04
CA GLU A 619 29.41 15.53 6.23
C GLU A 619 28.84 16.53 7.25
N VAL A 620 27.51 16.71 7.31
CA VAL A 620 26.89 17.62 8.30
C VAL A 620 27.01 17.04 9.71
N VAL A 621 26.86 15.72 9.86
CA VAL A 621 27.05 14.99 11.12
C VAL A 621 28.49 15.11 11.58
N LEU A 622 29.46 14.84 10.68
CA LEU A 622 30.88 14.98 10.99
C LEU A 622 31.23 16.40 11.45
N GLN A 623 30.69 17.41 10.78
CA GLN A 623 30.92 18.80 11.15
C GLN A 623 30.37 19.11 12.54
N LEU A 624 29.15 18.68 12.88
CA LEU A 624 28.56 18.90 14.20
C LEU A 624 29.29 18.13 15.31
N LEU A 625 29.70 16.88 15.05
CA LEU A 625 30.49 16.08 16.00
C LEU A 625 31.84 16.74 16.30
N SER A 626 32.48 17.37 15.29
CA SER A 626 33.75 18.07 15.47
C SER A 626 33.68 19.29 16.41
N LEU A 627 32.47 19.83 16.65
CA LEU A 627 32.22 20.93 17.58
C LEU A 627 32.17 20.48 19.06
N SER A 628 32.28 19.17 19.33
CA SER A 628 32.36 18.63 20.69
C SER A 628 33.70 18.89 21.39
N SER A 629 34.78 19.11 20.62
CA SER A 629 36.12 19.36 21.16
C SER A 629 36.51 20.84 21.06
N SER A 630 36.81 21.47 22.21
CA SER A 630 37.24 22.87 22.32
C SER A 630 38.50 23.23 21.51
N ASP A 631 39.27 22.25 21.02
CA ASP A 631 40.63 22.46 20.48
C ASP A 631 40.70 22.62 18.96
N THR A 632 39.66 22.24 18.22
CA THR A 632 39.73 22.14 16.75
C THR A 632 39.41 23.46 16.05
N TRP A 633 38.47 24.29 16.52
CA TRP A 633 38.03 25.52 15.84
C TRP A 633 38.28 26.80 16.68
N ARG A 634 39.54 27.25 16.77
CA ARG A 634 39.94 28.48 17.49
C ARG A 634 39.45 29.81 16.87
N ALA A 635 38.65 29.77 15.80
CA ALA A 635 38.27 30.95 15.03
C ALA A 635 36.86 31.51 15.36
N PHE A 636 36.04 30.79 16.12
CA PHE A 636 34.66 31.19 16.43
C PHE A 636 34.40 31.08 17.94
N PRO A 637 33.49 31.88 18.51
CA PRO A 637 33.12 31.78 19.92
C PRO A 637 32.68 30.35 20.23
N THR A 638 33.22 29.84 21.33
CA THR A 638 33.23 28.47 21.84
C THR A 638 31.83 27.94 22.20
N GLU A 639 30.96 27.71 21.21
CA GLU A 639 29.72 26.99 21.44
C GLU A 639 29.92 25.49 21.21
N VAL A 640 30.04 24.77 22.32
CA VAL A 640 30.15 23.31 22.32
C VAL A 640 28.78 22.71 22.06
N VAL A 641 28.68 21.82 21.08
CA VAL A 641 27.49 21.00 20.86
C VAL A 641 27.51 19.83 21.83
N ASP A 642 26.45 19.67 22.61
CA ASP A 642 26.25 18.46 23.41
C ASP A 642 25.87 17.30 22.50
N ILE A 643 26.89 16.53 22.08
CA ILE A 643 26.74 15.38 21.18
C ILE A 643 25.96 14.22 21.81
N ASN A 644 25.84 14.20 23.14
CA ASN A 644 25.05 13.23 23.90
C ASN A 644 23.80 13.86 24.52
N GLY A 645 23.41 15.06 24.07
CA GLY A 645 22.24 15.75 24.58
C GLY A 645 21.00 14.91 24.34
N GLN A 646 20.20 14.67 25.37
CA GLN A 646 18.94 13.93 25.25
C GLN A 646 17.76 14.87 24.98
N ASP A 647 16.82 14.41 24.15
CA ASP A 647 15.53 15.05 23.94
C ASP A 647 14.53 14.73 25.08
N HIS A 648 13.28 15.18 24.98
CA HIS A 648 12.24 14.93 26.00
C HIS A 648 11.87 13.45 26.16
N TYR A 649 12.14 12.63 25.16
CA TYR A 649 11.99 11.17 25.22
C TYR A 649 13.25 10.48 25.76
N GLY A 650 14.31 11.23 26.08
CA GLY A 650 15.59 10.69 26.51
C GLY A 650 16.46 10.22 25.35
N TRP A 651 16.07 10.48 24.10
CA TRP A 651 16.81 10.02 22.94
C TRP A 651 18.02 10.91 22.70
N THR A 652 19.17 10.30 22.48
CA THR A 652 20.34 10.97 21.90
C THR A 652 20.25 10.94 20.37
N ALA A 653 21.11 11.68 19.68
CA ALA A 653 21.19 11.59 18.22
C ALA A 653 21.58 10.18 17.74
N PHE A 654 22.45 9.47 18.49
CA PHE A 654 22.77 8.07 18.19
C PHE A 654 21.55 7.16 18.40
N PHE A 655 20.78 7.37 19.47
CA PHE A 655 19.53 6.63 19.70
C PHE A 655 18.54 6.84 18.54
N ALA A 656 18.31 8.09 18.14
CA ALA A 656 17.43 8.43 17.04
C ALA A 656 17.89 7.81 15.71
N ALA A 657 19.20 7.72 15.47
CA ALA A 657 19.75 7.03 14.30
C ALA A 657 19.46 5.52 14.32
N CYS A 658 19.58 4.85 15.47
CA CYS A 658 19.23 3.44 15.59
C CYS A 658 17.74 3.17 15.30
N SER A 659 16.85 4.11 15.64
CA SER A 659 15.42 4.01 15.33
C SER A 659 15.13 4.32 13.86
N SER A 660 15.68 5.41 13.33
CA SER A 660 15.31 5.92 12.00
C SER A 660 15.93 5.11 10.86
N PHE A 661 16.97 4.32 11.13
CA PHE A 661 17.61 3.43 10.16
C PHE A 661 17.21 1.96 10.37
N SER A 662 16.19 1.68 11.17
CA SER A 662 15.78 0.31 11.53
C SER A 662 15.43 -0.56 10.32
N ASP A 663 14.88 0.02 9.25
CA ASP A 663 14.52 -0.68 8.01
C ASP A 663 15.72 -1.10 7.13
N PHE A 664 16.95 -0.72 7.47
CA PHE A 664 18.14 -1.06 6.68
C PHE A 664 18.72 -2.41 7.10
N ASP A 665 18.97 -3.27 6.11
CA ASP A 665 19.67 -4.52 6.34
C ASP A 665 21.18 -4.31 6.58
N ILE A 666 21.86 -5.37 7.05
CA ILE A 666 23.29 -5.31 7.37
C ILE A 666 24.18 -5.16 6.11
N GLU A 667 23.72 -5.54 4.92
CA GLU A 667 24.48 -5.39 3.68
C GLU A 667 24.51 -3.92 3.25
N ASP A 668 23.35 -3.27 3.29
CA ASP A 668 23.18 -1.84 3.02
C ASP A 668 24.00 -0.99 4.00
N LEU A 669 23.89 -1.27 5.31
CA LEU A 669 24.66 -0.53 6.32
C LEU A 669 26.18 -0.73 6.19
N ASN A 670 26.64 -1.87 5.66
CA ASN A 670 28.05 -2.12 5.40
C ASN A 670 28.56 -1.54 4.08
N ASP A 671 27.68 -1.12 3.17
CA ASP A 671 28.07 -0.39 1.99
C ASP A 671 28.74 0.92 2.39
N SER A 672 29.94 1.15 1.85
CA SER A 672 30.72 2.38 2.05
C SER A 672 30.06 3.63 1.47
N THR A 673 29.08 3.46 0.58
CA THR A 673 28.37 4.53 -0.12
C THR A 673 27.00 4.85 0.49
N GLU A 674 26.49 4.02 1.39
CA GLU A 674 25.18 4.20 2.02
C GLU A 674 25.26 5.23 3.17
N PRO A 675 24.51 6.36 3.11
CA PRO A 675 24.59 7.41 4.12
C PRO A 675 24.24 6.95 5.54
N ALA A 676 23.23 6.10 5.70
CA ALA A 676 22.83 5.57 7.02
C ALA A 676 23.99 4.81 7.68
N GLY A 677 24.63 3.90 6.94
CA GLY A 677 25.81 3.16 7.39
C GLY A 677 27.01 4.07 7.69
N MET A 678 27.25 5.09 6.86
CA MET A 678 28.31 6.09 7.12
C MET A 678 28.05 6.88 8.41
N ILE A 679 26.81 7.29 8.67
CA ILE A 679 26.43 8.04 9.88
C ILE A 679 26.58 7.16 11.13
N LEU A 680 26.13 5.91 11.10
CA LEU A 680 26.33 4.98 12.21
C LEU A 680 27.82 4.73 12.48
N ARG A 681 28.66 4.61 11.44
CA ARG A 681 30.13 4.56 11.59
C ARG A 681 30.68 5.83 12.23
N LEU A 682 30.19 7.01 11.86
CA LEU A 682 30.61 8.28 12.47
C LEU A 682 30.27 8.31 13.96
N PHE A 683 29.08 7.89 14.37
CA PHE A 683 28.72 7.84 15.78
C PHE A 683 29.52 6.80 16.56
N THR A 684 29.60 5.56 16.06
CA THR A 684 30.27 4.44 16.75
C THR A 684 31.80 4.60 16.83
N SER A 685 32.41 5.32 15.89
CA SER A 685 33.86 5.61 15.90
C SER A 685 34.24 6.85 16.72
N HIS A 686 33.28 7.72 17.04
CA HIS A 686 33.57 8.96 17.75
C HIS A 686 33.73 8.70 19.26
N PRO A 687 34.91 8.99 19.86
CA PRO A 687 35.21 8.60 21.25
C PRO A 687 34.36 9.32 22.31
N GLY A 688 33.69 10.41 21.94
CA GLY A 688 32.81 11.16 22.82
C GLY A 688 31.33 10.74 22.79
N ILE A 689 30.92 9.85 21.88
CA ILE A 689 29.53 9.38 21.81
C ILE A 689 29.30 8.31 22.88
N ASP A 690 28.29 8.52 23.72
CA ASP A 690 27.84 7.51 24.67
C ASP A 690 26.73 6.67 24.04
N VAL A 691 27.12 5.45 23.67
CA VAL A 691 26.29 4.48 22.94
C VAL A 691 25.31 3.73 23.85
N ASP A 692 25.45 3.84 25.18
CA ASP A 692 24.63 3.12 26.16
C ASP A 692 23.63 4.03 26.90
N LEU A 693 23.50 5.31 26.53
CA LEU A 693 22.58 6.24 27.20
C LEU A 693 21.11 5.83 26.98
N PRO A 694 20.36 5.54 28.06
CA PRO A 694 19.00 5.05 27.91
C PRO A 694 17.99 6.19 27.71
N ASP A 695 16.88 5.86 27.06
CA ASP A 695 15.73 6.73 26.91
C ASP A 695 14.97 6.95 28.24
N SER A 696 13.89 7.72 28.18
CA SER A 696 12.99 7.97 29.32
C SER A 696 12.32 6.69 29.86
N ASN A 697 12.34 5.60 29.11
CA ASN A 697 11.81 4.29 29.51
C ASN A 697 12.89 3.32 30.02
N GLY A 698 14.16 3.74 30.01
CA GLY A 698 15.28 2.89 30.40
C GLY A 698 15.80 1.98 29.27
N ASN A 699 15.25 2.07 28.06
CA ASN A 699 15.74 1.34 26.90
C ASN A 699 17.05 1.95 26.41
N THR A 700 18.03 1.14 26.07
CA THR A 700 19.28 1.60 25.42
C THR A 700 19.08 1.66 23.89
N PRO A 701 19.95 2.38 23.15
CA PRO A 701 19.88 2.36 21.68
C PRO A 701 19.93 0.94 21.11
N PHE A 702 20.70 0.06 21.74
CA PHE A 702 20.79 -1.34 21.34
C PHE A 702 19.54 -2.15 21.68
N SER A 703 18.94 -1.96 22.87
CA SER A 703 17.69 -2.64 23.21
C SER A 703 16.55 -2.20 22.28
N HIS A 704 16.56 -0.94 21.85
CA HIS A 704 15.61 -0.43 20.87
C HIS A 704 15.86 -1.00 19.47
N ALA A 705 17.11 -1.07 19.01
CA ALA A 705 17.45 -1.74 17.75
C ALA A 705 17.02 -3.22 17.72
N CYS A 706 16.97 -3.90 18.88
CA CYS A 706 16.47 -5.26 19.00
C CYS A 706 14.93 -5.37 19.02
N SER A 707 14.19 -4.26 18.99
CA SER A 707 12.71 -4.25 19.05
C SER A 707 12.03 -4.10 17.69
N PHE A 708 12.81 -3.91 16.62
CA PHE A 708 12.32 -3.84 15.24
C PHE A 708 12.42 -5.22 14.57
N GLU A 709 11.62 -5.46 13.53
CA GLU A 709 11.58 -6.75 12.81
C GLU A 709 12.85 -7.00 11.98
N GLU A 710 13.51 -5.93 11.53
CA GLU A 710 14.79 -5.99 10.83
C GLU A 710 15.95 -5.85 11.82
N ASP A 711 16.93 -6.74 11.72
CA ASP A 711 18.06 -6.79 12.66
C ASP A 711 19.33 -6.09 12.15
N GLY A 712 19.30 -5.46 10.99
CA GLY A 712 20.49 -4.87 10.35
C GLY A 712 21.21 -3.85 11.23
N VAL A 713 20.48 -2.92 11.86
CA VAL A 713 21.06 -1.96 12.82
C VAL A 713 21.61 -2.68 14.05
N ALA A 714 20.89 -3.65 14.61
CA ALA A 714 21.35 -4.40 15.77
C ALA A 714 22.65 -5.16 15.47
N GLN A 715 22.74 -5.81 14.30
CA GLN A 715 23.94 -6.47 13.79
C GLN A 715 25.11 -5.50 13.56
N PHE A 716 24.81 -4.30 13.03
CA PHE A 716 25.82 -3.25 12.81
C PHE A 716 26.39 -2.75 14.16
N VAL A 717 25.54 -2.49 15.14
CA VAL A 717 25.92 -1.98 16.46
C VAL A 717 26.82 -3.00 17.19
N ILE A 718 26.46 -4.29 17.22
CA ILE A 718 27.27 -5.33 17.88
C ILE A 718 28.60 -5.61 17.19
N SER A 719 28.67 -5.45 15.86
CA SER A 719 29.91 -5.65 15.11
C SER A 719 30.86 -4.46 15.25
N SER A 720 30.33 -3.26 15.40
CA SER A 720 31.10 -2.02 15.55
C SER A 720 31.52 -1.72 16.99
N LEU A 721 30.79 -2.19 18.00
CA LEU A 721 30.99 -1.85 19.41
C LEU A 721 31.26 -3.09 20.28
N PRO A 722 32.53 -3.49 20.49
CA PRO A 722 32.86 -4.72 21.24
C PRO A 722 32.56 -4.66 22.74
N ASN A 723 32.40 -3.46 23.32
CA ASN A 723 32.16 -3.22 24.75
C ASN A 723 30.74 -2.73 25.07
N LEU A 724 29.79 -2.91 24.14
CA LEU A 724 28.39 -2.53 24.31
C LEU A 724 27.74 -3.22 25.52
N LYS A 725 26.88 -2.51 26.27
CA LYS A 725 26.09 -3.13 27.34
C LYS A 725 24.88 -3.85 26.77
N VAL A 726 24.92 -5.18 26.81
CA VAL A 726 23.93 -6.04 26.13
C VAL A 726 22.87 -6.62 27.06
N ASP A 727 22.96 -6.36 28.36
CA ASP A 727 22.08 -6.92 29.40
C ASP A 727 21.40 -5.84 30.26
N THR A 728 21.37 -4.59 29.75
CA THR A 728 20.73 -3.48 30.45
C THR A 728 19.22 -3.69 30.54
N ARG A 729 18.66 -3.64 31.74
CA ARG A 729 17.21 -3.74 31.98
C ARG A 729 16.55 -2.36 31.90
N ASN A 730 15.42 -2.29 31.19
CA ASN A 730 14.58 -1.09 31.14
C ASN A 730 13.73 -0.93 32.43
N LYS A 731 12.83 0.05 32.47
CA LYS A 731 11.99 0.34 33.65
C LYS A 731 10.96 -0.75 34.00
N TRP A 732 10.75 -1.72 33.13
CA TRP A 732 9.86 -2.87 33.33
C TRP A 732 10.66 -4.17 33.44
N GLY A 733 11.98 -4.09 33.63
CA GLY A 733 12.85 -5.28 33.72
C GLY A 733 13.18 -5.93 32.38
N GLY A 734 12.65 -5.42 31.26
CA GLY A 734 12.87 -5.93 29.91
C GLY A 734 14.32 -5.75 29.44
N THR A 735 14.86 -6.76 28.75
CA THR A 735 16.26 -6.82 28.31
C THR A 735 16.36 -6.79 26.78
N PRO A 736 17.52 -6.43 26.18
CA PRO A 736 17.71 -6.52 24.73
C PRO A 736 17.42 -7.92 24.16
N PHE A 737 17.72 -8.97 24.93
CA PHE A 737 17.42 -10.34 24.55
C PHE A 737 15.92 -10.62 24.48
N MET A 738 15.16 -10.14 25.47
CA MET A 738 13.69 -10.23 25.46
C MET A 738 13.11 -9.46 24.26
N HIS A 739 13.61 -8.26 23.97
CA HIS A 739 13.15 -7.51 22.80
C HIS A 739 13.45 -8.25 21.48
N ALA A 740 14.65 -8.83 21.32
CA ALA A 740 14.99 -9.62 20.14
C ALA A 740 14.10 -10.87 19.98
N CYS A 741 13.70 -11.46 21.11
CA CYS A 741 12.75 -12.57 21.16
C CYS A 741 11.33 -12.12 20.74
N ASP A 742 10.84 -11.03 21.32
CA ASP A 742 9.53 -10.43 21.00
C ASP A 742 9.44 -10.02 19.52
N ALA A 743 10.52 -9.46 18.96
CA ALA A 743 10.64 -9.04 17.56
C ALA A 743 11.07 -10.17 16.59
N ARG A 744 11.30 -11.38 17.10
CA ARG A 744 11.61 -12.61 16.33
C ARG A 744 12.91 -12.56 15.52
N LEU A 745 13.91 -11.87 16.05
CA LEU A 745 15.21 -11.68 15.41
C LEU A 745 16.10 -12.91 15.58
N GLU A 746 15.93 -13.92 14.72
CA GLU A 746 16.64 -15.22 14.79
C GLU A 746 18.17 -15.07 14.94
N ILE A 747 18.79 -14.20 14.15
CA ILE A 747 20.25 -13.99 14.16
C ILE A 747 20.68 -13.38 15.50
N MET A 748 19.93 -12.40 16.00
CA MET A 748 20.21 -11.75 17.28
C MET A 748 20.03 -12.71 18.45
N VAL A 749 18.95 -13.49 18.49
CA VAL A 749 18.73 -14.51 19.53
C VAL A 749 19.87 -15.51 19.55
N LYS A 750 20.27 -16.04 18.38
CA LYS A 750 21.43 -16.94 18.28
C LYS A 750 22.73 -16.27 18.72
N TRP A 751 22.92 -14.99 18.40
CA TRP A 751 24.10 -14.24 18.82
C TRP A 751 24.18 -14.12 20.34
N PHE A 752 23.08 -13.77 21.02
CA PHE A 752 23.02 -13.72 22.50
C PHE A 752 23.36 -15.08 23.12
N LEU A 753 22.73 -16.15 22.63
CA LEU A 753 22.99 -17.51 23.12
C LEU A 753 24.45 -17.94 22.89
N SER A 754 25.07 -17.56 21.77
CA SER A 754 26.47 -17.86 21.51
C SER A 754 27.45 -17.23 22.51
N ARG A 755 27.05 -16.13 23.16
CA ARG A 755 27.83 -15.43 24.20
C ARG A 755 27.54 -15.95 25.61
N ASP A 756 26.57 -16.84 25.73
CA ASP A 756 26.24 -17.56 26.94
C ASP A 756 26.32 -19.08 26.66
N PRO A 757 27.53 -19.66 26.58
CA PRO A 757 27.72 -21.07 26.22
C PRO A 757 27.10 -22.06 27.22
N GLY A 758 26.65 -21.57 28.38
CA GLY A 758 25.90 -22.35 29.37
C GLY A 758 24.39 -22.25 29.21
N GLY A 759 23.89 -21.35 28.35
CA GLY A 759 22.46 -21.12 28.07
C GLY A 759 21.64 -20.66 29.27
N CYS A 760 22.30 -20.20 30.34
CA CYS A 760 21.68 -20.03 31.67
C CYS A 760 21.49 -18.56 32.08
N TYR A 761 22.08 -17.60 31.38
CA TYR A 761 22.04 -16.19 31.74
C TYR A 761 20.87 -15.47 31.06
N PHE A 762 20.90 -15.31 29.73
CA PHE A 762 19.89 -14.50 29.02
C PHE A 762 18.48 -15.12 29.04
N PRO A 763 18.30 -16.44 28.80
CA PRO A 763 16.96 -17.04 28.80
C PRO A 763 16.25 -17.04 30.16
N HIS A 764 16.99 -16.90 31.26
CA HIS A 764 16.47 -16.97 32.63
C HIS A 764 16.33 -15.61 33.31
N GLN A 765 16.66 -14.53 32.60
CA GLN A 765 16.31 -13.21 33.10
C GLN A 765 14.79 -13.09 33.09
N GLU A 766 14.25 -12.61 34.21
CA GLU A 766 12.85 -12.29 34.37
C GLU A 766 12.67 -10.78 34.20
N ASP A 767 11.54 -10.33 33.68
CA ASP A 767 11.14 -8.92 33.72
C ASP A 767 10.56 -8.57 35.11
N ASP A 768 10.03 -7.36 35.29
CA ASP A 768 9.47 -6.96 36.60
C ASP A 768 8.13 -7.64 36.92
N ASP A 769 7.48 -8.25 35.92
CA ASP A 769 6.28 -9.09 36.07
C ASP A 769 6.65 -10.56 36.36
N GLY A 770 7.95 -10.90 36.38
CA GLY A 770 8.45 -12.24 36.63
C GLY A 770 8.51 -13.13 35.38
N ASN A 771 8.27 -12.58 34.19
CA ASN A 771 8.24 -13.34 32.95
C ASN A 771 9.63 -13.42 32.31
N THR A 772 10.03 -14.63 31.93
CA THR A 772 11.19 -14.91 31.09
C THR A 772 10.92 -14.56 29.62
N ALA A 773 11.96 -14.51 28.79
CA ALA A 773 11.80 -14.26 27.35
C ALA A 773 10.89 -15.29 26.67
N LEU A 774 10.92 -16.56 27.10
CA LEU A 774 10.04 -17.59 26.56
C LEU A 774 8.58 -17.35 26.98
N GLU A 775 8.33 -16.96 28.23
CA GLU A 775 6.98 -16.67 28.73
C GLU A 775 6.38 -15.44 28.04
N ARG A 776 7.18 -14.41 27.75
CA ARG A 776 6.74 -13.21 27.02
C ARG A 776 6.30 -13.51 25.58
N ILE A 777 7.01 -14.38 24.89
CA ILE A 777 6.66 -14.79 23.52
C ILE A 777 5.36 -15.62 23.49
N VAL A 778 5.06 -16.34 24.58
CA VAL A 778 3.94 -17.29 24.67
C VAL A 778 2.74 -16.70 25.43
N ASP A 779 2.76 -15.41 25.73
CA ASP A 779 1.65 -14.72 26.41
C ASP A 779 0.35 -14.77 25.57
N ASP A 780 -0.76 -15.19 26.20
CA ASP A 780 -2.12 -15.31 25.64
C ASP A 780 -2.71 -13.97 25.16
N SER A 781 -2.11 -12.84 25.58
CA SER A 781 -2.62 -11.51 25.28
C SER A 781 -2.46 -11.07 23.82
N ASN A 782 -1.62 -11.74 23.02
CA ASN A 782 -1.32 -11.33 21.65
C ASN A 782 -1.04 -12.52 20.69
N PRO A 783 -2.10 -13.25 20.24
CA PRO A 783 -1.94 -14.41 19.39
C PRO A 783 -1.45 -14.08 17.97
N PRO A 784 -0.88 -15.06 17.26
CA PRO A 784 -0.49 -14.90 15.87
C PRO A 784 -1.66 -14.52 14.95
N GLU A 785 -1.57 -13.41 14.24
CA GLU A 785 -2.54 -12.98 13.23
C GLU A 785 -2.55 -13.90 11.99
N ASP A 786 -1.42 -14.54 11.64
CA ASP A 786 -1.31 -15.41 10.47
C ASP A 786 -0.32 -16.60 10.62
N GLN A 787 -0.27 -17.45 9.59
CA GLN A 787 0.57 -18.65 9.54
C GLN A 787 2.07 -18.36 9.37
N GLU A 788 2.43 -17.22 8.79
CA GLU A 788 3.83 -16.86 8.57
C GLU A 788 4.45 -16.41 9.88
N MET A 789 3.75 -15.53 10.59
CA MET A 789 4.05 -15.12 11.95
C MET A 789 4.17 -16.31 12.90
N ALA A 790 3.32 -17.32 12.69
CA ALA A 790 3.42 -18.58 13.41
C ALA A 790 4.68 -19.36 13.15
N GLY A 791 5.09 -19.46 11.89
CA GLY A 791 6.34 -20.10 11.53
C GLY A 791 7.56 -19.41 12.16
N GLU A 792 7.58 -18.08 12.19
CA GLU A 792 8.70 -17.32 12.78
C GLU A 792 8.77 -17.46 14.32
N LEU A 793 7.62 -17.35 15.00
CA LEU A 793 7.55 -17.57 16.44
C LEU A 793 7.98 -18.99 16.82
N GLU A 794 7.55 -19.99 16.04
CA GLU A 794 7.94 -21.38 16.23
C GLU A 794 9.47 -21.58 16.11
N LYS A 795 10.14 -20.88 15.19
CA LYS A 795 11.60 -20.95 15.07
C LYS A 795 12.29 -20.42 16.32
N ILE A 796 11.85 -19.29 16.86
CA ILE A 796 12.44 -18.70 18.07
C ILE A 796 12.22 -19.62 19.27
N ILE A 797 11.01 -20.14 19.45
CA ILE A 797 10.70 -21.13 20.50
C ILE A 797 11.59 -22.37 20.35
N ARG A 798 11.81 -22.86 19.13
CA ARG A 798 12.72 -23.99 18.85
C ARG A 798 14.16 -23.68 19.22
N ILE A 799 14.64 -22.47 18.93
CA ILE A 799 16.01 -22.05 19.30
C ILE A 799 16.17 -22.00 20.82
N LEU A 800 15.20 -21.41 21.52
CA LEU A 800 15.20 -21.35 22.99
C LEU A 800 15.05 -22.74 23.63
N SER A 801 14.34 -23.67 22.97
CA SER A 801 14.06 -25.02 23.47
C SER A 801 15.10 -26.10 23.10
N GLN A 802 15.99 -25.85 22.14
CA GLN A 802 17.02 -26.82 21.74
C GLN A 802 18.23 -26.89 22.69
N ASP A 803 18.48 -25.87 23.51
CA ASP A 803 19.60 -25.84 24.47
C ASP A 803 19.21 -26.37 25.89
N THR A 804 18.07 -27.06 25.99
CA THR A 804 17.32 -27.31 27.23
C THR A 804 17.79 -28.50 28.04
N SER A 805 19.05 -28.49 28.46
CA SER A 805 19.42 -29.28 29.64
C SER A 805 18.75 -28.76 30.93
N GLN A 806 18.15 -27.55 30.94
CA GLN A 806 17.64 -26.91 32.15
C GLN A 806 16.42 -25.99 31.96
N VAL A 807 15.37 -26.40 31.22
CA VAL A 807 14.00 -25.85 31.44
C VAL A 807 13.52 -26.35 32.80
N ARG A 808 14.15 -25.86 33.87
CA ARG A 808 13.64 -25.89 35.23
C ARG A 808 12.82 -24.62 35.38
N VAL A 809 11.57 -24.69 34.91
CA VAL A 809 10.59 -23.63 35.19
C VAL A 809 10.31 -23.65 36.69
N MET A 810 10.67 -22.54 37.33
CA MET A 810 10.22 -22.16 38.66
C MET A 810 8.80 -21.62 38.48
N TRP A 811 7.84 -22.24 39.15
CA TRP A 811 6.45 -21.83 39.14
C TRP A 811 6.34 -20.74 40.21
N ALA A 812 6.14 -19.48 39.80
CA ALA A 812 5.87 -18.41 40.74
C ALA A 812 4.49 -18.64 41.39
N GLU A 813 4.40 -18.29 42.68
CA GLU A 813 3.32 -18.65 43.63
C GLU A 813 1.92 -18.06 43.34
N ASN A 814 1.57 -17.74 42.09
CA ASN A 814 0.25 -17.21 41.71
C ASN A 814 -0.25 -17.81 40.39
N GLU A 815 -1.13 -18.81 40.49
CA GLU A 815 -2.19 -19.23 39.55
C GLU A 815 -1.97 -19.17 38.01
N SER A 816 -0.75 -19.11 37.46
CA SER A 816 -0.54 -19.20 36.01
C SER A 816 -0.42 -20.65 35.54
N LEU A 817 -1.30 -21.02 34.60
CA LEU A 817 -1.36 -22.34 33.96
C LEU A 817 0.00 -22.75 33.35
N PRO A 818 0.30 -24.05 33.22
CA PRO A 818 1.45 -24.52 32.46
C PRO A 818 1.44 -23.98 31.03
N ILE A 819 2.60 -23.62 30.49
CA ILE A 819 2.78 -23.23 29.08
C ILE A 819 2.29 -24.37 28.16
N PHE A 820 1.03 -24.26 27.72
CA PHE A 820 0.41 -25.05 26.67
C PHE A 820 -0.41 -24.12 25.81
N GLN A 821 0.12 -23.72 24.66
CA GLN A 821 -0.70 -23.13 23.62
C GLN A 821 -0.80 -24.07 22.42
N LEU A 822 -2.03 -24.51 22.17
CA LEU A 822 -2.47 -25.17 20.96
C LEU A 822 -2.80 -24.08 19.94
N TRP A 823 -1.94 -23.86 18.94
CA TRP A 823 -2.33 -23.05 17.78
C TRP A 823 -3.11 -23.93 16.83
N THR A 824 -4.37 -24.20 17.18
CA THR A 824 -5.31 -24.84 16.27
C THR A 824 -5.75 -23.79 15.26
N SER A 825 -5.30 -23.91 14.01
CA SER A 825 -6.09 -23.40 12.89
C SER A 825 -7.53 -23.89 13.06
N SER A 826 -8.52 -23.11 12.62
CA SER A 826 -9.95 -23.47 12.65
C SER A 826 -10.32 -24.82 12.01
N ASP A 827 -9.36 -25.51 11.40
CA ASP A 827 -9.45 -26.90 10.98
C ASP A 827 -8.95 -27.85 12.09
N GLN A 828 -9.88 -28.47 12.81
CA GLN A 828 -9.63 -29.47 13.86
C GLN A 828 -8.87 -30.74 13.38
N ARG A 829 -8.47 -30.81 12.11
CA ARG A 829 -7.87 -32.01 11.49
C ARG A 829 -6.35 -32.01 11.42
N SER A 830 -5.66 -30.92 11.76
CA SER A 830 -4.20 -30.89 11.79
C SER A 830 -3.62 -29.89 12.81
N PRO A 831 -3.68 -30.17 14.12
CA PRO A 831 -2.94 -29.40 15.10
C PRO A 831 -1.47 -29.83 15.11
N THR A 832 -0.55 -28.92 14.75
CA THR A 832 0.88 -29.09 15.05
C THR A 832 1.07 -28.83 16.54
N VAL A 833 0.87 -29.85 17.37
CA VAL A 833 1.05 -29.75 18.81
C VAL A 833 2.53 -29.88 19.14
N HIS A 834 3.24 -28.76 19.32
CA HIS A 834 4.58 -28.79 19.91
C HIS A 834 4.47 -28.66 21.43
N VAL A 835 4.29 -29.81 22.05
CA VAL A 835 4.27 -29.95 23.50
C VAL A 835 5.70 -29.83 24.06
N CYS A 836 6.06 -28.69 24.64
CA CYS A 836 7.27 -28.54 25.45
C CYS A 836 7.10 -29.21 26.83
N LEU A 837 6.90 -30.53 26.86
CA LEU A 837 6.87 -31.30 28.11
C LEU A 837 8.23 -31.91 28.38
N ASN A 838 9.08 -31.19 29.13
CA ASN A 838 10.29 -31.79 29.67
C ASN A 838 10.02 -32.66 30.92
N ASP A 839 8.80 -32.69 31.46
CA ASP A 839 8.48 -33.47 32.67
C ASP A 839 6.98 -33.83 32.78
N SER A 840 6.48 -34.66 31.85
CA SER A 840 5.06 -35.06 31.80
C SER A 840 4.55 -35.75 33.07
N HIS A 841 5.42 -36.29 33.92
CA HIS A 841 5.07 -37.10 35.09
C HIS A 841 4.96 -36.32 36.42
N ARG A 842 5.24 -35.01 36.44
CA ARG A 842 5.27 -34.23 37.69
C ARG A 842 3.87 -33.89 38.18
N ARG A 843 3.68 -33.91 39.51
CA ARG A 843 2.42 -33.52 40.19
C ARG A 843 2.51 -32.07 40.70
N TYR A 844 1.43 -31.30 40.51
CA TYR A 844 1.26 -29.95 41.05
C TYR A 844 1.02 -29.97 42.57
N GLU A 845 1.04 -28.80 43.23
CA GLU A 845 0.83 -28.71 44.69
C GLU A 845 -0.54 -29.24 45.13
N ASP A 846 -1.55 -29.02 44.29
CA ASP A 846 -2.90 -29.58 44.44
C ASP A 846 -3.00 -31.05 44.02
N GLY A 847 -1.88 -31.69 43.66
CA GLY A 847 -1.80 -33.08 43.21
C GLY A 847 -2.17 -33.33 41.75
N ARG A 848 -2.54 -32.29 40.98
CA ARG A 848 -2.93 -32.47 39.57
C ARG A 848 -1.76 -32.91 38.69
N THR A 849 -2.07 -33.43 37.51
CA THR A 849 -1.10 -33.76 36.45
C THR A 849 -1.39 -32.95 35.19
N SER A 850 -0.43 -32.90 34.26
CA SER A 850 -0.63 -32.22 32.96
C SER A 850 -1.81 -32.81 32.16
N LEU A 851 -2.10 -34.10 32.33
CA LEU A 851 -3.27 -34.75 31.72
C LEU A 851 -4.60 -34.24 32.29
N MET A 852 -4.64 -33.89 33.58
CA MET A 852 -5.86 -33.34 34.21
C MET A 852 -6.13 -31.89 33.79
N LEU A 853 -5.07 -31.09 33.65
CA LEU A 853 -5.20 -29.68 33.23
C LEU A 853 -5.67 -29.57 31.78
N LEU A 854 -5.25 -30.50 30.93
CA LEU A 854 -5.58 -30.50 29.50
C LEU A 854 -6.68 -31.48 29.11
N ALA A 855 -7.46 -31.96 30.08
CA ALA A 855 -8.42 -33.03 29.85
C ALA A 855 -9.48 -32.68 28.79
N ASN A 856 -9.80 -31.39 28.61
CA ASN A 856 -10.76 -30.91 27.61
C ASN A 856 -10.17 -30.65 26.21
N TYR A 857 -8.90 -30.98 25.97
CA TYR A 857 -8.24 -30.76 24.68
C TYR A 857 -7.86 -32.09 24.01
N PRO A 858 -8.70 -32.64 23.09
CA PRO A 858 -8.53 -33.99 22.56
C PRO A 858 -7.15 -34.29 21.95
N ALA A 859 -6.57 -33.32 21.24
CA ALA A 859 -5.25 -33.47 20.63
C ALA A 859 -4.12 -33.62 21.68
N ALA A 860 -4.18 -32.83 22.75
CA ALA A 860 -3.22 -32.89 23.85
C ALA A 860 -3.39 -34.18 24.67
N VAL A 861 -4.64 -34.57 24.95
CA VAL A 861 -4.98 -35.84 25.61
C VAL A 861 -4.42 -37.02 24.82
N LYS A 862 -4.65 -37.07 23.50
CA LYS A 862 -4.13 -38.14 22.64
C LYS A 862 -2.61 -38.26 22.70
N TYR A 863 -1.90 -37.14 22.60
CA TYR A 863 -0.44 -37.11 22.69
C TYR A 863 0.05 -37.60 24.06
N LEU A 864 -0.46 -36.99 25.13
CA LEU A 864 -0.07 -37.30 26.51
C LEU A 864 -0.32 -38.77 26.87
N VAL A 865 -1.46 -39.32 26.46
CA VAL A 865 -1.78 -40.73 26.73
C VAL A 865 -0.93 -41.65 25.85
N SER A 866 -0.64 -41.31 24.59
CA SER A 866 0.22 -42.13 23.72
C SER A 866 1.67 -42.23 24.24
N GLU A 867 2.24 -41.15 24.77
CA GLU A 867 3.57 -41.16 25.37
C GLU A 867 3.62 -41.91 26.72
N ASN A 868 2.46 -42.04 27.38
CA ASN A 868 2.33 -42.62 28.71
C ASN A 868 1.50 -43.90 28.74
N GLU A 869 1.28 -44.56 27.60
CA GLU A 869 0.34 -45.69 27.46
C GLU A 869 0.64 -46.84 28.44
N ASN A 870 1.93 -47.03 28.75
CA ASN A 870 2.42 -48.05 29.69
C ASN A 870 2.51 -47.58 31.15
N ASN A 871 2.05 -46.37 31.47
CA ASN A 871 2.10 -45.78 32.81
C ASN A 871 0.68 -45.56 33.37
N PRO A 872 0.03 -46.62 33.90
CA PRO A 872 -1.31 -46.51 34.47
C PRO A 872 -1.37 -45.59 35.69
N ASP A 873 -0.26 -45.37 36.40
CA ASP A 873 -0.20 -44.48 37.56
C ASP A 873 -0.29 -42.99 37.17
N PHE A 874 0.14 -42.64 35.96
CA PHE A 874 -0.01 -41.30 35.38
C PHE A 874 -1.42 -41.09 34.84
N ILE A 875 -1.90 -42.03 34.02
CA ILE A 875 -3.22 -41.96 33.36
C ILE A 875 -4.35 -41.91 34.40
N ASN A 876 -4.23 -42.70 35.47
CA ASN A 876 -5.21 -42.80 36.55
C ASN A 876 -4.82 -42.01 37.79
N ALA A 877 -3.89 -41.06 37.66
CA ALA A 877 -3.55 -40.20 38.78
C ALA A 877 -4.81 -39.52 39.32
N GLN A 878 -4.83 -39.30 40.63
CA GLN A 878 -5.85 -38.50 41.30
C GLN A 878 -5.17 -37.32 41.98
N ASP A 879 -5.81 -36.16 41.90
CA ASP A 879 -5.38 -34.94 42.59
C ASP A 879 -5.64 -35.01 44.10
N SER A 880 -5.41 -33.90 44.80
CA SER A 880 -5.62 -33.80 46.24
C SER A 880 -7.07 -34.00 46.66
N ASP A 881 -8.06 -33.78 45.79
CA ASP A 881 -9.48 -34.04 46.04
C ASP A 881 -9.91 -35.45 45.60
N GLY A 882 -9.00 -36.22 45.00
CA GLY A 882 -9.29 -37.55 44.46
C GLY A 882 -9.79 -37.52 43.02
N ARG A 883 -9.72 -36.40 42.30
CA ARG A 883 -10.24 -36.30 40.93
C ARG A 883 -9.21 -36.75 39.91
N CYS A 884 -9.65 -37.55 38.93
CA CYS A 884 -8.84 -38.01 37.80
C CYS A 884 -9.14 -37.22 36.52
N ALA A 885 -8.30 -37.34 35.49
CA ALA A 885 -8.49 -36.64 34.22
C ALA A 885 -9.88 -36.87 33.62
N LEU A 886 -10.40 -38.10 33.66
CA LEU A 886 -11.74 -38.43 33.17
C LEU A 886 -12.87 -37.67 33.90
N MET A 887 -12.72 -37.42 35.21
CA MET A 887 -13.67 -36.60 35.97
C MET A 887 -13.59 -35.12 35.57
N TYR A 888 -12.39 -34.61 35.25
CA TYR A 888 -12.22 -33.26 34.72
C TYR A 888 -12.87 -33.09 33.35
N VAL A 889 -12.80 -34.12 32.48
CA VAL A 889 -13.51 -34.11 31.19
C VAL A 889 -15.02 -34.07 31.39
N CYS A 890 -15.55 -34.92 32.28
CA CYS A 890 -16.99 -34.93 32.59
C CYS A 890 -17.48 -33.67 33.32
N PHE A 891 -16.56 -32.92 33.96
CA PHE A 891 -16.86 -31.65 34.62
C PHE A 891 -16.85 -30.44 33.67
N GLY A 892 -16.27 -30.56 32.48
CA GLY A 892 -16.07 -29.45 31.54
C GLY A 892 -17.37 -28.85 30.98
N GLN A 893 -17.32 -27.57 30.59
CA GLN A 893 -18.45 -26.83 29.98
C GLN A 893 -18.58 -27.02 28.45
N ASP A 894 -17.67 -27.76 27.82
CA ASP A 894 -17.67 -28.04 26.37
C ASP A 894 -18.05 -29.52 26.12
N PRO A 895 -19.32 -29.81 25.76
CA PRO A 895 -19.78 -31.19 25.57
C PRO A 895 -19.15 -31.90 24.37
N GLU A 896 -18.90 -31.18 23.27
CA GLU A 896 -18.35 -31.76 22.04
C GLU A 896 -16.86 -32.10 22.20
N GLY A 897 -16.07 -31.21 22.79
CA GLY A 897 -14.66 -31.48 23.10
C GLY A 897 -14.50 -32.58 24.16
N ALA A 898 -15.40 -32.63 25.14
CA ALA A 898 -15.43 -33.66 26.16
C ALA A 898 -15.68 -35.06 25.58
N ALA A 899 -16.58 -35.21 24.61
CA ALA A 899 -16.87 -36.49 23.96
C ALA A 899 -15.62 -37.12 23.33
N PHE A 900 -14.86 -36.36 22.54
CA PHE A 900 -13.62 -36.84 21.93
C PHE A 900 -12.54 -37.20 22.97
N SER A 901 -12.37 -36.37 24.00
CA SER A 901 -11.40 -36.66 25.06
C SER A 901 -11.77 -37.89 25.89
N ILE A 902 -13.07 -38.11 26.15
CA ILE A 902 -13.57 -39.33 26.81
C ILE A 902 -13.29 -40.54 25.93
N GLU A 903 -13.66 -40.52 24.64
CA GLU A 903 -13.38 -41.62 23.72
C GLU A 903 -11.90 -41.95 23.63
N ILE A 904 -11.04 -40.93 23.57
CA ILE A 904 -9.60 -41.11 23.54
C ILE A 904 -9.15 -41.79 24.83
N LEU A 905 -9.51 -41.27 26.00
CA LEU A 905 -9.12 -41.87 27.29
C LEU A 905 -9.64 -43.30 27.41
N THR A 906 -10.93 -43.54 27.17
CA THR A 906 -11.56 -44.85 27.34
C THR A 906 -11.14 -45.88 26.27
N SER A 907 -10.55 -45.44 25.15
CA SER A 907 -9.94 -46.34 24.16
C SER A 907 -8.70 -47.07 24.69
N TYR A 908 -8.05 -46.55 25.74
CA TYR A 908 -6.86 -47.17 26.33
C TYR A 908 -7.23 -48.13 27.46
N PRO A 909 -6.79 -49.41 27.42
CA PRO A 909 -7.13 -50.42 28.44
C PRO A 909 -6.65 -50.10 29.86
N SER A 910 -5.69 -49.18 29.99
CA SER A 910 -5.12 -48.76 31.26
C SER A 910 -5.98 -47.74 32.00
N VAL A 911 -6.98 -47.11 31.37
CA VAL A 911 -7.88 -46.15 32.04
C VAL A 911 -8.85 -46.88 32.96
N ASN A 912 -8.92 -46.42 34.21
CA ASN A 912 -9.88 -46.89 35.20
C ASN A 912 -11.06 -45.93 35.31
N ILE A 913 -12.17 -46.31 34.66
CA ILE A 913 -13.41 -45.52 34.64
C ILE A 913 -14.14 -45.50 36.00
N HIS A 914 -13.84 -46.43 36.92
CA HIS A 914 -14.53 -46.61 38.20
C HIS A 914 -13.88 -45.84 39.36
N LEU A 915 -12.87 -45.01 39.09
CA LEU A 915 -12.26 -44.19 40.14
C LEU A 915 -13.32 -43.30 40.80
N ARG A 916 -13.15 -43.06 42.10
CA ARG A 916 -13.99 -42.19 42.91
C ARG A 916 -13.14 -41.14 43.61
N ASP A 917 -13.63 -39.92 43.63
CA ASP A 917 -13.01 -38.83 44.39
C ASP A 917 -13.29 -38.96 45.90
N ARG A 918 -12.84 -37.99 46.70
CA ARG A 918 -13.04 -38.00 48.16
C ARG A 918 -14.50 -37.89 48.58
N ASP A 919 -15.35 -37.31 47.75
CA ASP A 919 -16.80 -37.22 47.97
C ASP A 919 -17.52 -38.50 47.50
N GLY A 920 -16.78 -39.47 46.95
CA GLY A 920 -17.30 -40.73 46.44
C GLY A 920 -17.85 -40.63 45.02
N MET A 921 -17.63 -39.52 44.31
CA MET A 921 -18.12 -39.27 42.97
C MET A 921 -17.18 -39.89 41.92
N SER A 922 -17.75 -40.63 40.97
CA SER A 922 -17.10 -41.17 39.78
C SER A 922 -17.31 -40.28 38.55
N ALA A 923 -16.59 -40.53 37.45
CA ALA A 923 -16.80 -39.79 36.20
C ALA A 923 -18.25 -39.88 35.68
N LEU A 924 -18.94 -41.00 35.94
CA LEU A 924 -20.37 -41.17 35.65
C LEU A 924 -21.25 -40.26 36.52
N ASP A 925 -20.90 -40.12 37.80
CA ASP A 925 -21.59 -39.23 38.73
C ASP A 925 -21.45 -37.75 38.31
N TYR A 926 -20.27 -37.35 37.80
CA TYR A 926 -20.03 -35.99 37.28
C TYR A 926 -20.82 -35.71 36.00
N ALA A 927 -20.85 -36.66 35.04
CA ALA A 927 -21.62 -36.51 33.80
C ALA A 927 -23.14 -36.38 34.06
N LEU A 928 -23.66 -37.18 34.99
CA LEU A 928 -25.06 -37.11 35.46
C LEU A 928 -25.36 -35.80 36.18
N TYR A 929 -24.46 -35.34 37.05
CA TYR A 929 -24.63 -34.11 37.81
C TYR A 929 -24.70 -32.86 36.90
N LEU A 930 -23.92 -32.81 35.82
CA LEU A 930 -23.88 -31.68 34.89
C LEU A 930 -24.75 -31.83 33.63
N LYS A 931 -25.55 -32.90 33.54
CA LYS A 931 -26.43 -33.18 32.39
C LYS A 931 -25.69 -33.34 31.05
N ASN A 932 -24.44 -33.84 31.06
CA ASN A 932 -23.70 -34.11 29.83
C ASN A 932 -24.10 -35.48 29.26
N ILE A 933 -25.16 -35.49 28.43
CA ILE A 933 -25.76 -36.71 27.85
C ILE A 933 -24.75 -37.46 26.96
N GLU A 934 -23.90 -36.75 26.24
CA GLU A 934 -22.95 -37.36 25.31
C GLU A 934 -21.83 -38.09 26.06
N ALA A 935 -21.27 -37.45 27.11
CA ALA A 935 -20.35 -38.11 28.04
C ALA A 935 -20.98 -39.32 28.73
N LEU A 936 -22.27 -39.23 29.09
CA LEU A 936 -23.02 -40.31 29.73
C LEU A 936 -23.18 -41.52 28.80
N ASN A 937 -23.54 -41.31 27.54
CA ASN A 937 -23.68 -42.36 26.54
C ASN A 937 -22.35 -43.08 26.29
N ILE A 938 -21.27 -42.33 26.09
CA ILE A 938 -19.93 -42.91 25.84
C ILE A 938 -19.46 -43.72 27.05
N LEU A 939 -19.64 -43.20 28.27
CA LEU A 939 -19.25 -43.93 29.48
C LEU A 939 -20.09 -45.20 29.68
N LEU A 940 -21.40 -45.19 29.39
CA LEU A 940 -22.28 -46.35 29.54
C LEU A 940 -22.05 -47.43 28.46
N ASP A 941 -21.67 -47.03 27.24
CA ASP A 941 -21.33 -47.95 26.14
C ASP A 941 -20.08 -48.79 26.46
N HIS A 942 -19.18 -48.26 27.30
CA HIS A 942 -18.12 -49.06 27.90
C HIS A 942 -18.70 -50.02 28.96
N SER A 943 -19.07 -51.23 28.52
CA SER A 943 -19.75 -52.35 29.22
C SER A 943 -19.18 -52.89 30.57
N SER A 944 -18.50 -52.06 31.35
CA SER A 944 -17.79 -52.40 32.59
C SER A 944 -18.50 -51.94 33.88
N TRP A 945 -19.55 -51.12 33.78
CA TRP A 945 -20.29 -50.58 34.94
C TRP A 945 -21.20 -51.60 35.60
N ASN A 946 -21.09 -51.73 36.92
CA ASN A 946 -21.97 -52.61 37.69
C ASN A 946 -23.33 -51.94 37.97
N PRO A 947 -24.45 -52.70 38.02
CA PRO A 947 -25.77 -52.16 38.34
C PRO A 947 -25.83 -51.38 39.66
N SER A 948 -25.01 -51.75 40.65
CA SER A 948 -24.88 -51.04 41.91
C SER A 948 -24.22 -49.65 41.79
N GLU A 949 -23.30 -49.48 40.83
CA GLU A 949 -22.62 -48.20 40.59
C GLU A 949 -23.53 -47.24 39.83
N ILE A 950 -24.25 -47.75 38.83
CA ILE A 950 -25.30 -47.00 38.11
C ILE A 950 -26.40 -46.57 39.10
N ARG A 951 -26.84 -47.49 39.97
CA ARG A 951 -27.79 -47.20 41.05
C ARG A 951 -27.28 -46.08 41.96
N SER A 952 -26.02 -46.16 42.40
CA SER A 952 -25.41 -45.14 43.25
C SER A 952 -25.39 -43.78 42.56
N ALA A 953 -25.12 -43.74 41.26
CA ALA A 953 -25.05 -42.50 40.51
C ALA A 953 -26.41 -41.82 40.32
N ILE A 954 -27.44 -42.62 40.03
CA ILE A 954 -28.83 -42.15 39.97
C ILE A 954 -29.27 -41.61 41.34
N ILE A 955 -28.95 -42.31 42.44
CA ILE A 955 -29.30 -41.85 43.80
C ILE A 955 -28.60 -40.53 44.13
N THR A 956 -27.31 -40.41 43.84
CA THR A 956 -26.53 -39.18 44.14
C THR A 956 -27.07 -37.97 43.36
N ALA A 957 -27.40 -38.17 42.09
CA ALA A 957 -27.96 -37.11 41.26
C ALA A 957 -29.40 -36.73 41.69
N ALA A 958 -30.22 -37.71 42.12
CA ALA A 958 -31.54 -37.47 42.69
C ALA A 958 -31.51 -36.74 44.05
N GLN A 959 -30.53 -37.04 44.91
CA GLN A 959 -30.37 -36.40 46.23
C GLN A 959 -30.03 -34.91 46.14
N LYS A 960 -29.34 -34.48 45.07
CA LYS A 960 -28.94 -33.07 44.86
C LYS A 960 -30.03 -32.22 44.18
N ARG A 961 -31.20 -32.79 43.84
CA ARG A 961 -32.42 -32.11 43.32
C ARG A 961 -32.28 -31.27 42.03
N ASP A 962 -31.30 -31.57 41.17
CA ASP A 962 -31.04 -30.77 39.95
C ASP A 962 -31.29 -31.49 38.61
N ILE A 963 -31.83 -32.72 38.62
CA ILE A 963 -32.27 -33.39 37.38
C ILE A 963 -33.75 -33.06 37.12
N ASP A 964 -34.04 -32.54 35.93
CA ASP A 964 -35.39 -32.36 35.39
C ASP A 964 -35.97 -33.70 34.91
N THR A 965 -37.30 -33.80 34.89
CA THR A 965 -38.06 -35.01 34.55
C THR A 965 -37.69 -35.59 33.17
N GLU A 966 -37.17 -34.77 32.25
CA GLU A 966 -36.78 -35.14 30.89
C GLU A 966 -35.45 -35.93 30.83
N GLY A 967 -34.44 -35.54 31.63
CA GLY A 967 -33.17 -36.27 31.73
C GLY A 967 -33.32 -37.65 32.40
N LEU A 968 -34.24 -37.75 33.37
CA LEU A 968 -34.62 -39.02 34.01
C LEU A 968 -35.40 -39.94 33.06
N ALA A 969 -36.29 -39.40 32.23
CA ALA A 969 -37.04 -40.17 31.24
C ALA A 969 -36.13 -40.80 30.17
N TYR A 970 -35.09 -40.09 29.73
CA TYR A 970 -34.12 -40.62 28.75
C TYR A 970 -33.20 -41.70 29.37
N LEU A 971 -32.77 -41.51 30.63
CA LEU A 971 -32.05 -42.53 31.40
C LEU A 971 -32.85 -43.83 31.52
N LEU A 972 -34.18 -43.74 31.74
CA LEU A 972 -35.09 -44.88 31.88
C LEU A 972 -35.34 -45.65 30.57
N ASP A 973 -34.99 -45.09 29.40
CA ASP A 973 -35.17 -45.73 28.09
C ASP A 973 -33.95 -46.61 27.70
N THR A 974 -32.83 -46.48 28.40
CA THR A 974 -31.67 -47.37 28.21
C THR A 974 -31.91 -48.70 28.94
N ALA A 975 -31.89 -49.82 28.19
CA ALA A 975 -32.23 -51.16 28.70
C ALA A 975 -31.39 -51.61 29.93
N LEU A 976 -30.22 -51.02 30.15
CA LEU A 976 -29.36 -51.27 31.31
C LEU A 976 -29.88 -50.62 32.60
N VAL A 977 -30.52 -49.45 32.50
CA VAL A 977 -31.09 -48.72 33.64
C VAL A 977 -32.39 -49.35 34.09
N GLN A 978 -33.24 -49.86 33.18
CA GLN A 978 -34.46 -50.62 33.54
C GLN A 978 -34.15 -51.81 34.44
N HIS A 979 -33.10 -52.59 34.14
CA HIS A 979 -32.74 -53.74 34.97
C HIS A 979 -32.21 -53.34 36.36
N ALA A 980 -31.49 -52.19 36.46
CA ALA A 980 -31.03 -51.65 37.75
C ALA A 980 -32.18 -51.02 38.57
N PHE A 981 -33.18 -50.45 37.89
CA PHE A 981 -34.40 -49.89 38.47
C PHE A 981 -35.36 -51.00 38.97
N ASP A 982 -35.45 -52.11 38.24
CA ASP A 982 -36.20 -53.28 38.68
C ASP A 982 -35.58 -53.90 39.94
N GLU A 983 -34.25 -54.00 40.02
CA GLU A 983 -33.58 -54.41 41.27
C GLU A 983 -33.78 -53.41 42.42
N LEU A 984 -33.97 -52.10 42.14
CA LEU A 984 -34.26 -51.08 43.17
C LEU A 984 -35.58 -51.38 43.88
N THR A 985 -36.58 -51.87 43.15
CA THR A 985 -37.90 -52.21 43.72
C THR A 985 -37.91 -53.51 44.53
N VAL A 986 -36.96 -54.42 44.29
CA VAL A 986 -36.92 -55.74 44.96
C VAL A 986 -36.25 -55.68 46.35
N ASP A 987 -35.27 -54.79 46.56
CA ASP A 987 -34.50 -54.70 47.83
C ASP A 987 -34.88 -53.52 48.74
N ALA A 988 -35.84 -52.67 48.36
CA ALA A 988 -36.23 -51.45 49.09
C ALA A 988 -37.08 -51.70 50.36
N LYS A 989 -36.83 -52.79 51.09
CA LYS A 989 -37.34 -52.97 52.47
C LYS A 989 -36.38 -52.49 53.56
N ALA A 990 -35.18 -51.99 53.19
CA ALA A 990 -34.15 -51.62 54.16
C ALA A 990 -33.87 -50.11 54.33
N ASP A 991 -34.21 -49.25 53.37
CA ASP A 991 -33.96 -47.79 53.48
C ASP A 991 -35.17 -46.96 53.06
N ASN A 992 -35.84 -46.36 54.05
CA ASN A 992 -37.08 -45.59 53.85
C ASN A 992 -36.89 -44.35 52.97
N PHE A 993 -35.68 -43.77 52.91
CA PHE A 993 -35.41 -42.52 52.19
C PHE A 993 -35.20 -42.74 50.68
N ALA A 994 -34.56 -43.85 50.29
CA ALA A 994 -34.40 -44.24 48.88
C ALA A 994 -35.72 -44.72 48.29
N LEU A 995 -36.55 -45.40 49.09
CA LEU A 995 -37.92 -45.78 48.71
C LEU A 995 -38.82 -44.55 48.53
N GLU A 996 -38.70 -43.53 49.39
CA GLU A 996 -39.48 -42.29 49.29
C GLU A 996 -39.07 -41.44 48.07
N ALA A 997 -37.78 -41.35 47.75
CA ALA A 997 -37.30 -40.73 46.51
C ALA A 997 -37.74 -41.51 45.25
N ALA A 998 -37.63 -42.85 45.26
CA ALA A 998 -38.08 -43.70 44.17
C ALA A 998 -39.61 -43.72 44.00
N LEU A 999 -40.38 -43.60 45.08
CA LEU A 999 -41.85 -43.49 45.06
C LEU A 999 -42.31 -42.11 44.58
N HIS A 1000 -41.56 -41.03 44.88
CA HIS A 1000 -41.83 -39.71 44.29
C HIS A 1000 -41.52 -39.70 42.78
N LEU A 1001 -40.38 -40.27 42.37
CA LEU A 1001 -40.06 -40.53 40.97
C LEU A 1001 -41.13 -41.38 40.26
N ARG A 1002 -41.70 -42.38 40.95
CA ARG A 1002 -42.76 -43.25 40.41
C ARG A 1002 -44.13 -42.56 40.37
N ALA A 1003 -44.45 -41.71 41.33
CA ALA A 1003 -45.70 -40.93 41.33
C ALA A 1003 -45.73 -39.90 40.20
N ASP A 1004 -44.61 -39.21 39.98
CA ASP A 1004 -44.46 -38.28 38.85
C ASP A 1004 -44.47 -39.04 37.50
N CYS A 1005 -43.99 -40.30 37.48
CA CYS A 1005 -44.11 -41.19 36.32
C CYS A 1005 -45.51 -41.82 36.16
N GLU A 1006 -46.27 -42.07 37.23
CA GLU A 1006 -47.65 -42.61 37.18
C GLU A 1006 -48.63 -41.57 36.64
N ASP A 1007 -48.43 -40.28 36.97
CA ASP A 1007 -49.17 -39.17 36.35
C ASP A 1007 -48.87 -39.05 34.84
N ILE A 1008 -47.62 -39.31 34.42
CA ILE A 1008 -47.21 -39.36 33.01
C ILE A 1008 -47.67 -40.67 32.33
N LEU A 1009 -47.76 -41.79 33.06
CA LEU A 1009 -48.27 -43.06 32.55
C LEU A 1009 -49.78 -43.04 32.39
N GLU A 1010 -50.56 -42.35 33.24
CA GLU A 1010 -51.99 -42.09 32.98
C GLU A 1010 -52.17 -41.16 31.76
N GLU A 1011 -51.27 -40.19 31.56
CA GLU A 1011 -51.28 -39.31 30.38
C GLU A 1011 -50.82 -40.04 29.09
N LEU A 1012 -49.98 -41.07 29.22
CA LEU A 1012 -49.54 -41.96 28.14
C LEU A 1012 -50.55 -43.10 27.89
N GLU A 1013 -51.25 -43.62 28.89
CA GLU A 1013 -52.37 -44.56 28.76
C GLU A 1013 -53.55 -43.89 28.03
N TRP A 1014 -53.79 -42.59 28.27
CA TRP A 1014 -54.70 -41.76 27.46
C TRP A 1014 -54.26 -41.58 26.00
N LYS A 1015 -52.94 -41.61 25.72
CA LYS A 1015 -52.38 -41.55 24.36
C LYS A 1015 -52.28 -42.91 23.67
N ILE A 1016 -52.29 -44.01 24.43
CA ILE A 1016 -52.33 -45.38 23.92
C ILE A 1016 -53.77 -45.82 23.61
N PHE A 1017 -54.79 -45.31 24.33
CA PHE A 1017 -56.21 -45.62 24.09
C PHE A 1017 -56.76 -45.14 22.73
N TRP A 1018 -56.06 -44.25 22.01
CA TRP A 1018 -56.47 -43.76 20.68
C TRP A 1018 -55.67 -44.34 19.51
N ARG A 1019 -54.98 -45.48 19.71
CA ARG A 1019 -54.18 -46.11 18.66
C ARG A 1019 -54.41 -47.61 18.48
N GLU A 1020 -55.61 -48.10 18.74
CA GLU A 1020 -56.15 -49.43 18.37
C GLU A 1020 -57.63 -49.37 18.81
N GLU A 1021 -58.70 -49.26 18.01
CA GLU A 1021 -59.12 -49.98 16.81
C GLU A 1021 -60.16 -49.15 16.00
N ASP A 1022 -59.99 -49.11 14.68
CA ASP A 1022 -61.12 -49.21 13.74
C ASP A 1022 -61.64 -50.66 13.83
N GLY A 1023 -62.89 -50.89 14.26
CA GLY A 1023 -63.47 -52.24 14.17
C GLY A 1023 -64.75 -52.50 14.97
N GLU A 1024 -65.89 -52.33 14.28
CA GLU A 1024 -67.15 -53.09 14.41
C GLU A 1024 -68.04 -52.98 15.68
N GLU A 1025 -69.22 -52.40 15.41
CA GLU A 1025 -70.59 -52.91 15.68
C GLU A 1025 -71.10 -53.06 17.14
N ASP A 1026 -72.04 -52.16 17.43
CA ASP A 1026 -73.44 -52.44 17.81
C ASP A 1026 -73.90 -52.62 19.27
N GLU A 1027 -75.06 -51.96 19.47
CA GLU A 1027 -76.16 -52.22 20.39
C GLU A 1027 -76.13 -51.64 21.84
N ASP A 1028 -76.83 -50.50 21.92
CA ASP A 1028 -78.04 -50.31 22.74
C ASP A 1028 -77.97 -49.78 24.19
N ASN A 1029 -78.78 -48.70 24.33
CA ASN A 1029 -79.56 -48.25 25.49
C ASN A 1029 -78.95 -47.24 26.49
N GLN A 1030 -79.38 -45.98 26.30
CA GLN A 1030 -80.36 -45.25 27.14
C GLN A 1030 -80.10 -45.28 28.67
N GLU A 1031 -80.10 -44.18 29.42
CA GLU A 1031 -80.86 -42.93 29.30
C GLU A 1031 -80.33 -41.88 30.31
N ASP A 1032 -80.54 -40.60 29.98
CA ASP A 1032 -80.81 -39.46 30.87
C ASP A 1032 -79.64 -38.84 31.69
N GLN A 1033 -79.36 -37.53 31.69
CA GLN A 1033 -80.19 -36.38 31.33
C GLN A 1033 -79.36 -35.07 31.44
N ASP A 1034 -79.47 -34.24 30.40
CA ASP A 1034 -79.56 -32.77 30.34
C ASP A 1034 -78.48 -31.82 30.91
N GLY A 1035 -77.87 -31.05 29.98
CA GLY A 1035 -77.49 -29.65 30.25
C GLY A 1035 -76.37 -29.01 29.42
N LEU A 1036 -76.61 -28.82 28.11
CA LEU A 1036 -75.92 -27.93 27.12
C LEU A 1036 -75.35 -26.61 27.71
N GLU A 1037 -74.25 -25.98 27.24
CA GLU A 1037 -73.74 -25.75 25.88
C GLU A 1037 -72.20 -25.62 25.81
N GLU A 1038 -71.63 -26.16 24.72
CA GLU A 1038 -70.28 -25.91 24.21
C GLU A 1038 -70.14 -24.54 23.52
N TYR A 1039 -68.94 -23.95 23.54
CA TYR A 1039 -68.42 -23.09 22.47
C TYR A 1039 -67.13 -23.71 21.91
N PRO A 1040 -67.00 -23.92 20.59
CA PRO A 1040 -65.84 -24.58 19.99
C PRO A 1040 -64.72 -23.61 19.61
N GLY A 1041 -63.47 -24.02 19.86
CA GLY A 1041 -62.33 -23.75 18.98
C GLY A 1041 -61.61 -22.41 19.09
N ARG A 1042 -60.84 -22.19 20.17
CA ARG A 1042 -59.64 -21.32 20.12
C ARG A 1042 -58.41 -22.13 20.49
N ARG A 1043 -57.44 -22.25 19.56
CA ARG A 1043 -56.10 -22.76 19.86
C ARG A 1043 -55.42 -21.79 20.82
N THR A 1044 -54.69 -22.31 21.81
CA THR A 1044 -53.93 -21.47 22.75
C THR A 1044 -52.71 -20.85 22.04
N PRO A 1045 -52.28 -19.62 22.39
CA PRO A 1045 -51.12 -18.99 21.77
C PRO A 1045 -49.84 -19.82 21.84
N ALA A 1046 -49.67 -20.62 22.90
CA ALA A 1046 -48.56 -21.54 23.07
C ALA A 1046 -48.59 -22.70 22.05
N ALA A 1047 -49.77 -23.25 21.74
CA ALA A 1047 -49.91 -24.30 20.72
C ALA A 1047 -49.63 -23.75 19.31
N ILE A 1048 -50.05 -22.52 19.02
CA ILE A 1048 -49.74 -21.85 17.75
C ILE A 1048 -48.23 -21.60 17.61
N ARG A 1049 -47.54 -21.13 18.67
CA ARG A 1049 -46.07 -20.92 18.65
C ARG A 1049 -45.30 -22.23 18.42
N ARG A 1050 -45.69 -23.32 19.07
CA ARG A 1050 -45.03 -24.64 18.94
C ARG A 1050 -45.16 -25.21 17.53
N ASP A 1051 -46.37 -25.18 16.97
CA ASP A 1051 -46.63 -25.64 15.60
C ASP A 1051 -45.85 -24.79 14.57
N THR A 1052 -45.69 -23.50 14.85
CA THR A 1052 -44.95 -22.56 14.00
C THR A 1052 -43.44 -22.81 14.03
N ILE A 1053 -42.84 -23.02 15.21
CA ILE A 1053 -41.42 -23.38 15.35
C ILE A 1053 -41.13 -24.72 14.65
N ALA A 1054 -42.03 -25.69 14.79
CA ALA A 1054 -41.90 -26.98 14.10
C ALA A 1054 -41.96 -26.85 12.57
N ALA A 1055 -42.79 -25.95 12.04
CA ALA A 1055 -42.87 -25.69 10.60
C ALA A 1055 -41.59 -25.02 10.05
N VAL A 1056 -40.99 -24.10 10.81
CA VAL A 1056 -39.77 -23.36 10.43
C VAL A 1056 -38.51 -24.23 10.52
N ASN A 1057 -38.43 -25.11 11.53
CA ASN A 1057 -37.29 -26.02 11.74
C ASN A 1057 -37.29 -27.23 10.81
N ASN A 1058 -38.36 -27.47 10.03
CA ASN A 1058 -38.37 -28.53 9.04
C ASN A 1058 -37.63 -28.07 7.75
N PRO A 1059 -36.52 -28.73 7.36
CA PRO A 1059 -35.71 -28.32 6.21
C PRO A 1059 -36.44 -28.43 4.86
N LEU A 1060 -37.53 -29.21 4.80
CA LEU A 1060 -38.25 -29.56 3.57
C LEU A 1060 -39.49 -28.67 3.30
N THR A 1061 -39.82 -27.72 4.19
CA THR A 1061 -41.00 -26.85 4.04
C THR A 1061 -40.72 -25.73 3.03
N SER A 1062 -41.59 -25.56 2.03
CA SER A 1062 -41.45 -24.51 1.00
C SER A 1062 -41.89 -23.11 1.49
N ILE A 1063 -41.32 -22.04 0.92
CA ILE A 1063 -41.62 -20.64 1.30
C ILE A 1063 -43.11 -20.31 1.18
N GLU A 1064 -43.78 -20.74 0.11
CA GLU A 1064 -45.23 -20.48 -0.11
C GLU A 1064 -46.11 -21.10 0.99
N GLN A 1065 -45.68 -22.21 1.60
CA GLN A 1065 -46.38 -22.84 2.71
C GLN A 1065 -46.16 -22.10 4.03
N LEU A 1066 -44.95 -21.58 4.27
CA LEU A 1066 -44.64 -20.77 5.44
C LEU A 1066 -45.40 -19.42 5.37
N GLU A 1067 -45.38 -18.73 4.23
CA GLU A 1067 -46.10 -17.46 4.03
C GLU A 1067 -47.62 -17.64 4.15
N SER A 1068 -48.19 -18.75 3.68
CA SER A 1068 -49.61 -19.09 3.87
C SER A 1068 -49.96 -19.34 5.34
N HIS A 1069 -49.04 -19.85 6.15
CA HIS A 1069 -49.24 -20.14 7.57
C HIS A 1069 -49.17 -18.85 8.40
N PHE A 1070 -48.16 -18.01 8.15
CA PHE A 1070 -47.98 -16.71 8.81
C PHE A 1070 -48.94 -15.62 8.29
N GLY A 1071 -49.57 -15.83 7.12
CA GLY A 1071 -50.59 -14.94 6.57
C GLY A 1071 -51.95 -14.99 7.29
N GLN A 1072 -52.16 -15.96 8.19
CA GLN A 1072 -53.40 -16.09 8.96
C GLN A 1072 -53.46 -15.07 10.10
N ALA A 1073 -54.57 -14.33 10.21
CA ALA A 1073 -54.73 -13.24 11.17
C ALA A 1073 -54.53 -13.68 12.64
N GLU A 1074 -54.92 -14.91 12.98
CA GLU A 1074 -54.78 -15.48 14.33
C GLU A 1074 -53.31 -15.70 14.74
N VAL A 1075 -52.41 -15.98 13.78
CA VAL A 1075 -50.97 -16.14 14.05
C VAL A 1075 -50.32 -14.77 14.23
N LYS A 1076 -50.63 -13.79 13.37
CA LYS A 1076 -50.11 -12.42 13.50
C LYS A 1076 -50.55 -11.74 14.80
N ASP A 1077 -51.82 -11.88 15.18
CA ASP A 1077 -52.34 -11.27 16.42
C ASP A 1077 -51.76 -11.91 17.69
N ALA A 1078 -51.44 -13.22 17.66
CA ALA A 1078 -50.79 -13.92 18.77
C ALA A 1078 -49.34 -13.48 19.01
N PHE A 1079 -48.64 -13.01 17.97
CA PHE A 1079 -47.27 -12.50 18.07
C PHE A 1079 -47.20 -11.00 18.40
N ILE A 1080 -48.22 -10.19 18.10
CA ILE A 1080 -48.14 -8.72 18.25
C ILE A 1080 -48.36 -8.23 19.70
N TRP A 1081 -48.95 -9.03 20.59
CA TRP A 1081 -49.37 -8.56 21.92
C TRP A 1081 -48.56 -9.13 23.11
N ASP A 1082 -47.64 -10.07 22.90
CA ASP A 1082 -46.97 -10.76 24.02
C ASP A 1082 -45.55 -11.25 23.67
N ILE A 1083 -44.72 -10.35 23.10
CA ILE A 1083 -43.31 -10.63 22.85
C ILE A 1083 -42.52 -10.39 24.14
N ASP A 1084 -42.23 -11.46 24.87
CA ASP A 1084 -41.16 -11.46 25.86
C ASP A 1084 -39.85 -11.87 25.19
N VAL A 1085 -38.94 -10.91 24.98
CA VAL A 1085 -37.61 -11.14 24.40
C VAL A 1085 -36.70 -12.02 25.27
N ARG A 1086 -37.16 -12.43 26.46
CA ARG A 1086 -36.48 -13.39 27.34
C ARG A 1086 -37.06 -14.80 27.24
N ASP A 1087 -38.15 -15.00 26.49
CA ASP A 1087 -38.75 -16.31 26.23
C ASP A 1087 -37.83 -17.13 25.29
N PRO A 1088 -37.28 -18.28 25.73
CA PRO A 1088 -36.35 -19.08 24.95
C PRO A 1088 -36.90 -19.51 23.59
N ASP A 1089 -38.20 -19.80 23.51
CA ASP A 1089 -38.87 -20.21 22.26
C ASP A 1089 -38.94 -19.05 21.25
N THR A 1090 -39.07 -17.82 21.75
CA THR A 1090 -39.07 -16.60 20.94
C THR A 1090 -37.65 -16.28 20.44
N ILE A 1091 -36.62 -16.45 21.28
CA ILE A 1091 -35.21 -16.31 20.89
C ILE A 1091 -34.81 -17.38 19.86
N LEU A 1092 -35.25 -18.62 20.06
CA LEU A 1092 -34.98 -19.72 19.14
C LEU A 1092 -35.61 -19.47 17.77
N LEU A 1093 -36.87 -19.00 17.72
CA LEU A 1093 -37.54 -18.64 16.47
C LEU A 1093 -36.81 -17.48 15.75
N ILE A 1094 -36.34 -16.47 16.49
CA ILE A 1094 -35.55 -15.35 15.94
C ILE A 1094 -34.23 -15.85 15.36
N ASN A 1095 -33.50 -16.70 16.07
CA ASN A 1095 -32.24 -17.28 15.60
C ASN A 1095 -32.45 -18.17 14.38
N CYS A 1096 -33.53 -18.98 14.34
CA CYS A 1096 -33.86 -19.83 13.20
C CYS A 1096 -34.24 -19.01 11.96
N LEU A 1097 -34.93 -17.88 12.11
CA LEU A 1097 -35.25 -16.97 11.00
C LEU A 1097 -34.03 -16.15 10.55
N ALA A 1098 -33.13 -15.78 11.46
CA ALA A 1098 -31.90 -15.03 11.15
C ALA A 1098 -30.84 -15.86 10.42
N TRP A 1099 -30.81 -17.18 10.63
CA TRP A 1099 -29.88 -18.09 9.96
C TRP A 1099 -30.29 -18.50 8.54
N ARG A 1100 -31.54 -18.27 8.12
CA ARG A 1100 -32.01 -18.51 6.74
C ARG A 1100 -31.96 -17.22 5.94
N SER A 1101 -30.96 -17.08 5.07
CA SER A 1101 -30.69 -15.90 4.22
C SER A 1101 -31.86 -15.48 3.30
N ASP A 1102 -32.84 -16.35 3.14
CA ASP A 1102 -33.95 -16.33 2.21
C ASP A 1102 -35.30 -15.94 2.87
N CYS A 1103 -35.33 -15.64 4.17
CA CYS A 1103 -36.53 -15.22 4.93
C CYS A 1103 -36.54 -13.74 5.40
N SER A 1104 -35.67 -12.88 4.85
CA SER A 1104 -35.44 -11.51 5.37
C SER A 1104 -36.68 -10.60 5.36
N ALA A 1105 -37.57 -10.74 4.38
CA ALA A 1105 -38.78 -9.90 4.28
C ALA A 1105 -39.80 -10.21 5.39
N LEU A 1106 -39.91 -11.47 5.81
CA LEU A 1106 -40.79 -11.89 6.91
C LEU A 1106 -40.23 -11.44 8.27
N PHE A 1107 -38.89 -11.44 8.39
CA PHE A 1107 -38.16 -10.94 9.55
C PHE A 1107 -38.40 -9.44 9.78
N ASP A 1108 -38.36 -8.63 8.71
CA ASP A 1108 -38.60 -7.19 8.78
C ASP A 1108 -40.07 -6.84 9.13
N ASP A 1109 -41.05 -7.60 8.62
CA ASP A 1109 -42.47 -7.39 8.91
C ASP A 1109 -42.87 -7.77 10.36
N LEU A 1110 -42.25 -8.81 10.94
CA LEU A 1110 -42.48 -9.21 12.33
C LEU A 1110 -41.87 -8.22 13.34
N PHE A 1111 -40.76 -7.56 12.98
CA PHE A 1111 -40.03 -6.64 13.87
C PHE A 1111 -40.46 -5.17 13.75
N ALA A 1112 -41.29 -4.82 12.78
CA ALA A 1112 -41.83 -3.47 12.63
C ALA A 1112 -42.51 -2.87 13.90
N PRO A 1113 -43.17 -3.64 14.79
CA PRO A 1113 -43.73 -3.13 16.04
C PRO A 1113 -42.69 -2.88 17.15
N ILE A 1114 -41.59 -3.66 17.20
CA ILE A 1114 -40.57 -3.60 18.26
C ILE A 1114 -39.73 -2.32 18.17
N LYS A 1115 -39.51 -1.78 16.94
CA LYS A 1115 -38.86 -0.49 16.70
C LYS A 1115 -39.61 0.75 17.26
N ARG A 1116 -40.81 0.59 17.84
CA ARG A 1116 -41.56 1.69 18.49
C ARG A 1116 -41.49 1.69 20.01
N CYS A 1117 -40.82 0.73 20.64
CA CYS A 1117 -40.62 0.68 22.08
C CYS A 1117 -39.14 0.93 22.42
N GLU A 1118 -38.67 2.17 22.23
CA GLU A 1118 -37.44 2.67 22.87
C GLU A 1118 -37.79 3.22 24.26
N GLY A 1119 -37.27 2.56 25.29
CA GLY A 1119 -37.33 2.95 26.70
C GLY A 1119 -36.35 2.10 27.50
#